data_AF-A0A7C4LZI2-F1
#
_entry.id   AF-A0A7C4LZI2-F1
#
_cell.length_a   1.000
_cell.length_b   1.000
_cell.length_c   1.000
_cell.angle_alpha   90.00
_cell.angle_beta   90.00
_cell.angle_gamma   90.00
#
_symmetry.space_group_name_H-M   'P 1'
#
loop_
_entity.id
_entity.type
_entity.pdbx_description
1 polymer ?
#
loop_
_entity_poly.entity_id
_entity_poly.type
_entity_poly.pdbx_seq_one_letter_code
_entity_poly.pdbx_strand_id
1 'polypeptide(L)'
;MVHRFRRRLLVGLLLLGAALGVPAAAWGVTVHYRSIGVHPDVLAAEGLAWVERGSTTVEFSGGALSPRIGCGDEIVIDEEELYVLSRDGDRRLTLQQPARLDHRGRPFAVRRAYGSIQAWADDRRGDLVAEDRLEVGLCYHDGPFTGRRRPFLARIEGSRTDGERFFWLAAAPGEGHRGVVGTGAVLDGGHLLQHGLVIAADFTRVEGLELRGFSRGVLPAAISIRRAKGVTLERLLIHDFDGRHGISPAGIEGGPGASFTVRNSLVYGGRGSGVTTRWPGAEGRLEQVTVFGIRGRGVEEGAGRLSAVNTISAANRAGDFHIRRGAVAHNLSADGSASGEGSLRFIRPEALFVSVQPGAVDLHLREDSPAVDAGTAPGRGGEARGLSPRPGTAREEPPRDIDGEPRPAGLGWDIGADEAQPALSGVWFVDPEGTGDCTSWEKACPALAQALAQAAPGEEIWLRAGVHVLAAALRIERPVALYGGFAGGERRREMRDFRNRQTVIAAAGETGLLVLASPGVRLDGLVLRGGNASEGGAVGAYGVEGFVIAGCRFEGNRAIHGGALFVRGGAGRVENSLFAGNLALRSGGAIAAEGAALEIVGSVFHGNEAGASGQTLTGGGGVYTTGAGVAIANCTFHENRARHARNRGGAVFAYLADTRIENSILWGDQAAIDPEVALFASPAAAVTACHIDQEGFAAERGNRREDPRWVAREAGDFRLAPDSPCIDAGAETAMLLPAEDFLGNPRLQGAAVDRGAIEHPAP
;
A
#
# COMPACT_ATOMS: atom_id res chain seq x y z
N MET A 1 23.64 -23.59 -17.49
CA MET A 1 24.06 -22.25 -16.98
C MET A 1 22.93 -21.21 -17.01
N VAL A 2 21.78 -21.51 -17.64
CA VAL A 2 20.54 -20.71 -17.57
C VAL A 2 19.63 -21.09 -16.37
N HIS A 3 19.96 -22.15 -15.63
CA HIS A 3 19.20 -22.61 -14.46
C HIS A 3 19.56 -21.95 -13.12
N ARG A 4 20.48 -20.96 -13.12
CA ARG A 4 21.02 -20.33 -11.89
C ARG A 4 20.59 -18.87 -11.67
N PHE A 5 19.77 -18.28 -12.54
CA PHE A 5 19.39 -16.86 -12.44
C PHE A 5 17.98 -16.61 -11.87
N ARG A 6 17.09 -17.62 -11.83
CA ARG A 6 15.70 -17.49 -11.31
C ARG A 6 15.56 -17.84 -9.81
N ARG A 7 16.53 -17.48 -8.97
CA ARG A 7 16.60 -17.86 -7.53
C ARG A 7 16.74 -16.67 -6.55
N ARG A 8 16.32 -15.45 -6.96
CA ARG A 8 16.72 -14.21 -6.26
C ARG A 8 15.61 -13.26 -5.80
N LEU A 9 14.33 -13.59 -5.92
CA LEU A 9 13.23 -12.79 -5.39
C LEU A 9 12.21 -13.71 -4.71
N LEU A 10 12.06 -13.65 -3.38
CA LEU A 10 10.86 -14.11 -2.67
C LEU A 10 10.98 -13.85 -1.15
N VAL A 11 10.18 -12.94 -0.62
CA VAL A 11 9.37 -13.07 0.63
C VAL A 11 8.27 -11.99 0.63
N GLY A 12 8.44 -10.86 -0.07
CA GLY A 12 7.39 -9.83 -0.20
C GLY A 12 6.18 -10.16 -1.07
N LEU A 13 6.16 -11.29 -1.75
CA LEU A 13 4.99 -11.70 -2.53
C LEU A 13 3.89 -12.39 -1.69
N LEU A 14 4.13 -12.74 -0.41
CA LEU A 14 3.14 -13.42 0.43
C LEU A 14 2.02 -12.49 0.97
N LEU A 15 2.29 -11.19 1.10
CA LEU A 15 1.28 -10.19 1.44
C LEU A 15 0.76 -9.43 0.20
N LEU A 16 1.58 -9.32 -0.86
CA LEU A 16 1.14 -8.73 -2.14
C LEU A 16 0.27 -9.70 -2.96
N GLY A 17 0.44 -11.02 -2.84
CA GLY A 17 -0.37 -12.01 -3.55
C GLY A 17 -1.85 -11.98 -3.16
N ALA A 18 -2.16 -11.63 -1.90
CA ALA A 18 -3.52 -11.40 -1.42
C ALA A 18 -4.09 -10.01 -1.82
N ALA A 19 -3.28 -9.13 -2.40
CA ALA A 19 -3.72 -7.86 -2.97
C ALA A 19 -3.72 -7.86 -4.52
N LEU A 20 -3.08 -8.85 -5.15
CA LEU A 20 -2.85 -8.90 -6.61
C LEU A 20 -3.49 -10.11 -7.31
N GLY A 21 -4.27 -10.95 -6.62
CA GLY A 21 -5.08 -12.00 -7.26
C GLY A 21 -4.31 -13.06 -8.06
N VAL A 22 -3.03 -13.31 -7.75
CA VAL A 22 -2.21 -14.31 -8.48
C VAL A 22 -2.42 -15.70 -7.89
N PRO A 23 -2.87 -16.72 -8.67
CA PRO A 23 -3.01 -18.08 -8.19
C PRO A 23 -1.65 -18.72 -7.85
N ALA A 24 -1.66 -19.56 -6.81
CA ALA A 24 -0.49 -20.15 -6.13
C ALA A 24 0.27 -21.22 -6.95
N ALA A 25 0.69 -20.94 -8.19
CA ALA A 25 1.40 -21.90 -9.04
C ALA A 25 2.91 -21.64 -9.22
N ALA A 26 3.52 -20.75 -8.42
CA ALA A 26 4.95 -20.42 -8.50
C ALA A 26 5.82 -20.90 -7.30
N TRP A 27 5.26 -21.72 -6.40
CA TRP A 27 5.83 -22.00 -5.08
C TRP A 27 5.85 -23.51 -4.88
N GLY A 28 6.98 -24.11 -4.54
CA GLY A 28 7.02 -25.55 -4.23
C GLY A 28 6.43 -25.90 -2.86
N VAL A 29 5.53 -25.08 -2.30
CA VAL A 29 4.77 -25.30 -1.05
C VAL A 29 3.38 -24.67 -1.21
N THR A 30 2.32 -25.38 -0.82
CA THR A 30 0.94 -24.90 -0.86
C THR A 30 0.62 -24.10 0.41
N VAL A 31 0.18 -22.85 0.28
CA VAL A 31 -0.21 -22.00 1.43
C VAL A 31 -1.71 -22.03 1.63
N HIS A 32 -2.16 -22.32 2.86
CA HIS A 32 -3.57 -22.34 3.23
C HIS A 32 -3.86 -21.20 4.20
N TYR A 33 -4.62 -20.19 3.77
CA TYR A 33 -5.07 -19.12 4.65
C TYR A 33 -6.46 -19.45 5.22
N ARG A 34 -6.63 -19.29 6.53
CA ARG A 34 -7.90 -19.49 7.22
C ARG A 34 -8.17 -18.32 8.16
N SER A 35 -9.30 -17.64 7.97
CA SER A 35 -9.68 -16.53 8.84
C SER A 35 -10.19 -17.04 10.18
N ILE A 36 -9.87 -16.30 11.23
CA ILE A 36 -10.24 -16.56 12.61
C ILE A 36 -10.82 -15.27 13.17
N GLY A 37 -12.06 -15.31 13.67
CA GLY A 37 -12.73 -14.14 14.24
C GLY A 37 -13.73 -14.54 15.31
N VAL A 38 -13.97 -13.66 16.28
CA VAL A 38 -14.87 -13.95 17.43
C VAL A 38 -16.36 -13.85 17.10
N HIS A 39 -16.69 -13.26 15.95
CA HIS A 39 -18.04 -13.22 15.38
C HIS A 39 -18.07 -14.07 14.11
N PRO A 40 -18.37 -15.37 14.19
CA PRO A 40 -18.48 -16.25 13.01
C PRO A 40 -19.75 -16.00 12.20
N ASP A 41 -20.42 -14.85 12.38
CA ASP A 41 -21.63 -14.49 11.65
C ASP A 41 -21.36 -14.42 10.14
N VAL A 42 -22.43 -14.60 9.37
CA VAL A 42 -22.41 -14.44 7.92
C VAL A 42 -22.04 -12.99 7.59
N LEU A 43 -20.86 -12.79 6.99
CA LEU A 43 -20.34 -11.51 6.54
C LEU A 43 -21.05 -11.00 5.28
N ALA A 44 -21.54 -11.93 4.45
CA ALA A 44 -22.38 -11.64 3.30
C ALA A 44 -23.18 -12.90 2.88
N ALA A 45 -24.47 -12.74 2.62
CA ALA A 45 -25.32 -13.76 2.00
C ALA A 45 -26.46 -13.18 1.13
N GLU A 46 -26.45 -11.88 0.89
CA GLU A 46 -27.43 -11.24 0.02
C GLU A 46 -26.94 -11.22 -1.42
N GLY A 47 -27.83 -11.59 -2.35
CA GLY A 47 -27.51 -11.69 -3.78
C GLY A 47 -27.24 -13.12 -4.23
N LEU A 48 -26.57 -13.26 -5.37
CA LEU A 48 -26.22 -14.54 -5.99
C LEU A 48 -24.75 -14.52 -6.41
N ALA A 49 -24.11 -15.68 -6.47
CA ALA A 49 -22.73 -15.87 -6.88
C ALA A 49 -22.61 -16.58 -8.24
N TRP A 50 -21.58 -16.22 -9.01
CA TRP A 50 -21.17 -16.87 -10.26
C TRP A 50 -19.69 -17.20 -10.24
N VAL A 51 -19.35 -18.47 -10.48
CA VAL A 51 -17.98 -18.93 -10.71
C VAL A 51 -18.01 -20.18 -11.59
N GLU A 52 -17.12 -20.23 -12.57
CA GLU A 52 -16.96 -21.38 -13.45
C GLU A 52 -15.99 -22.40 -12.83
N ARG A 53 -16.21 -23.68 -13.12
CA ARG A 53 -15.28 -24.73 -12.71
C ARG A 53 -13.88 -24.44 -13.25
N GLY A 54 -12.89 -24.48 -12.37
CA GLY A 54 -11.49 -24.16 -12.72
C GLY A 54 -11.17 -22.66 -12.67
N SER A 55 -12.15 -21.78 -12.39
CA SER A 55 -11.92 -20.36 -12.13
C SER A 55 -11.66 -20.11 -10.65
N THR A 56 -10.82 -19.11 -10.36
CA THR A 56 -10.64 -18.56 -9.00
C THR A 56 -11.46 -17.29 -8.78
N THR A 57 -12.13 -16.75 -9.80
CA THR A 57 -12.87 -15.48 -9.67
C THR A 57 -14.35 -15.74 -9.45
N VAL A 58 -14.90 -15.18 -8.37
CA VAL A 58 -16.33 -15.20 -8.04
C VAL A 58 -16.92 -13.80 -8.21
N GLU A 59 -18.00 -13.71 -8.97
CA GLU A 59 -18.77 -12.47 -9.19
C GLU A 59 -20.09 -12.53 -8.41
N PHE A 60 -20.57 -11.38 -7.94
CA PHE A 60 -21.77 -11.29 -7.09
C PHE A 60 -22.84 -10.31 -7.61
N SER A 61 -24.11 -10.71 -7.53
CA SER A 61 -25.29 -9.81 -7.68
C SER A 61 -25.73 -9.25 -6.32
N GLY A 62 -26.66 -8.28 -6.26
CA GLY A 62 -27.08 -7.63 -5.00
C GLY A 62 -26.36 -6.30 -4.67
N GLY A 63 -26.21 -5.97 -3.38
CA GLY A 63 -25.47 -4.79 -2.90
C GLY A 63 -23.95 -4.97 -2.95
N ALA A 64 -23.19 -3.98 -2.45
CA ALA A 64 -21.74 -4.11 -2.30
C ALA A 64 -21.39 -5.12 -1.17
N LEU A 65 -20.42 -5.98 -1.42
CA LEU A 65 -19.84 -6.89 -0.43
C LEU A 65 -19.23 -6.10 0.72
N SER A 66 -19.48 -6.59 1.94
CA SER A 66 -18.94 -6.03 3.16
C SER A 66 -17.42 -5.81 3.06
N PRO A 67 -16.90 -4.63 3.44
CA PRO A 67 -15.47 -4.38 3.45
C PRO A 67 -14.72 -5.22 4.51
N ARG A 68 -15.44 -5.94 5.39
CA ARG A 68 -14.86 -6.84 6.39
C ARG A 68 -14.46 -8.21 5.84
N ILE A 69 -14.89 -8.53 4.62
CA ILE A 69 -14.49 -9.77 3.93
C ILE A 69 -13.03 -9.65 3.51
N GLY A 70 -12.22 -10.65 3.81
CA GLY A 70 -10.82 -10.68 3.39
C GLY A 70 -10.23 -12.09 3.27
N CYS A 71 -8.90 -12.15 3.16
CA CYS A 71 -8.16 -13.39 2.97
C CYS A 71 -8.46 -14.44 4.06
N GLY A 72 -8.68 -15.67 3.62
CA GLY A 72 -8.96 -16.80 4.50
C GLY A 72 -10.42 -16.96 4.91
N ASP A 73 -11.30 -16.00 4.59
CA ASP A 73 -12.75 -16.18 4.79
C ASP A 73 -13.26 -17.35 3.98
N GLU A 74 -14.19 -18.09 4.58
CA GLU A 74 -14.85 -19.21 3.92
C GLU A 74 -16.03 -18.67 3.11
N ILE A 75 -16.11 -19.12 1.87
CA ILE A 75 -17.30 -18.95 1.04
C ILE A 75 -17.90 -20.32 0.75
N VAL A 76 -19.18 -20.45 1.07
CA VAL A 76 -19.99 -21.62 0.74
C VAL A 76 -20.95 -21.23 -0.37
N ILE A 77 -20.85 -21.88 -1.53
CA ILE A 77 -21.80 -21.77 -2.64
C ILE A 77 -22.42 -23.14 -2.83
N ASP A 78 -23.73 -23.24 -2.61
CA ASP A 78 -24.44 -24.52 -2.42
C ASP A 78 -23.80 -25.38 -1.29
N GLU A 79 -23.09 -26.45 -1.66
CA GLU A 79 -22.38 -27.37 -0.76
C GLU A 79 -20.85 -27.27 -0.91
N GLU A 80 -20.36 -26.41 -1.82
CA GLU A 80 -18.93 -26.27 -2.05
C GLU A 80 -18.31 -25.24 -1.12
N GLU A 81 -17.44 -25.72 -0.23
CA GLU A 81 -16.58 -24.88 0.62
C GLU A 81 -15.31 -24.46 -0.15
N LEU A 82 -15.10 -23.16 -0.20
CA LEU A 82 -13.97 -22.49 -0.83
C LEU A 82 -13.45 -21.40 0.11
N TYR A 83 -12.26 -20.86 -0.18
CA TYR A 83 -11.65 -19.84 0.67
C TYR A 83 -11.18 -18.64 -0.13
N VAL A 84 -11.43 -17.46 0.40
CA VAL A 84 -11.06 -16.17 -0.20
C VAL A 84 -9.54 -15.98 -0.14
N LEU A 85 -8.96 -15.53 -1.23
CA LEU A 85 -7.59 -15.02 -1.32
C LEU A 85 -7.59 -13.48 -1.24
N SER A 86 -8.48 -12.82 -1.99
CA SER A 86 -8.56 -11.36 -2.06
C SER A 86 -9.99 -10.87 -2.34
N ARG A 87 -10.28 -9.65 -1.89
CA ARG A 87 -11.48 -8.88 -2.29
C ARG A 87 -11.07 -7.86 -3.33
N ASP A 88 -11.45 -8.10 -4.58
CA ASP A 88 -10.96 -7.34 -5.74
C ASP A 88 -11.88 -6.17 -6.13
N GLY A 89 -12.98 -6.01 -5.40
CA GLY A 89 -13.92 -4.91 -5.58
C GLY A 89 -15.18 -5.10 -4.75
N ASP A 90 -16.16 -4.23 -4.97
CA ASP A 90 -17.43 -4.27 -4.24
C ASP A 90 -18.29 -5.51 -4.56
N ARG A 91 -17.94 -6.28 -5.59
CA ARG A 91 -18.77 -7.39 -6.09
C ARG A 91 -17.97 -8.57 -6.63
N ARG A 92 -16.68 -8.63 -6.31
CA ARG A 92 -15.75 -9.63 -6.85
C ARG A 92 -14.80 -10.11 -5.75
N LEU A 93 -14.62 -11.43 -5.67
CA LEU A 93 -13.61 -12.08 -4.84
C LEU A 93 -12.73 -12.99 -5.70
N THR A 94 -11.46 -13.12 -5.33
CA THR A 94 -10.58 -14.19 -5.84
C THR A 94 -10.41 -15.27 -4.76
N LEU A 95 -10.45 -16.53 -5.17
CA LEU A 95 -10.34 -17.74 -4.35
C LEU A 95 -8.89 -18.23 -4.27
N GLN A 96 -8.54 -18.87 -3.15
CA GLN A 96 -7.22 -19.51 -2.96
C GLN A 96 -7.02 -20.72 -3.88
N GLN A 97 -8.11 -21.39 -4.25
CA GLN A 97 -8.09 -22.55 -5.14
C GLN A 97 -9.23 -22.43 -6.15
N PRO A 98 -9.07 -22.97 -7.38
CA PRO A 98 -10.13 -22.97 -8.37
C PRO A 98 -11.38 -23.70 -7.87
N ALA A 99 -12.56 -23.18 -8.22
CA ALA A 99 -13.83 -23.86 -7.94
C ALA A 99 -13.87 -25.23 -8.62
N ARG A 100 -14.38 -26.25 -7.91
CA ARG A 100 -14.49 -27.63 -8.41
C ARG A 100 -15.78 -27.84 -9.19
N LEU A 101 -16.82 -27.05 -8.90
CA LEU A 101 -18.12 -27.08 -9.54
C LEU A 101 -18.42 -25.77 -10.28
N ASP A 102 -19.34 -25.83 -11.24
CA ASP A 102 -19.91 -24.65 -11.89
C ASP A 102 -21.06 -24.09 -11.05
N HIS A 103 -20.96 -22.82 -10.67
CA HIS A 103 -21.99 -22.12 -9.91
C HIS A 103 -22.50 -20.93 -10.74
N ARG A 104 -23.77 -20.96 -11.14
CA ARG A 104 -24.39 -19.89 -11.96
C ARG A 104 -25.61 -19.31 -11.24
N GLY A 105 -25.45 -18.13 -10.65
CA GLY A 105 -26.52 -17.42 -9.96
C GLY A 105 -27.04 -18.19 -8.75
N ARG A 106 -26.13 -18.66 -7.90
CA ARG A 106 -26.45 -19.50 -6.74
C ARG A 106 -26.40 -18.69 -5.43
N PRO A 107 -27.21 -19.04 -4.42
CA PRO A 107 -27.05 -18.48 -3.08
C PRO A 107 -25.66 -18.79 -2.54
N PHE A 108 -25.15 -17.90 -1.70
CA PHE A 108 -23.85 -18.06 -1.08
C PHE A 108 -23.88 -17.56 0.36
N ALA A 109 -22.89 -17.98 1.15
CA ALA A 109 -22.59 -17.40 2.44
C ALA A 109 -21.08 -17.22 2.58
N VAL A 110 -20.64 -16.01 2.92
CA VAL A 110 -19.27 -15.72 3.33
C VAL A 110 -19.21 -15.59 4.84
N ARG A 111 -18.25 -16.23 5.51
CA ARG A 111 -18.08 -16.20 6.97
C ARG A 111 -16.61 -16.36 7.37
N ARG A 112 -16.30 -16.05 8.64
CA ARG A 112 -15.00 -16.42 9.21
C ARG A 112 -14.86 -17.94 9.22
N ALA A 113 -13.71 -18.48 8.80
CA ALA A 113 -13.52 -19.93 8.73
C ALA A 113 -13.52 -20.57 10.14
N TYR A 114 -13.02 -19.87 11.16
CA TYR A 114 -13.03 -20.34 12.54
C TYR A 114 -13.48 -19.27 13.53
N GLY A 115 -14.25 -19.70 14.53
CA GLY A 115 -14.68 -18.86 15.66
C GLY A 115 -13.63 -18.70 16.78
N SER A 116 -12.54 -19.48 16.74
CA SER A 116 -11.48 -19.43 17.76
C SER A 116 -10.16 -20.00 17.25
N ILE A 117 -9.06 -19.51 17.81
CA ILE A 117 -7.70 -19.98 17.47
C ILE A 117 -7.52 -21.46 17.82
N GLN A 118 -8.10 -21.94 18.93
CA GLN A 118 -8.02 -23.36 19.29
C GLN A 118 -8.76 -24.24 18.28
N ALA A 119 -9.93 -23.82 17.77
CA ALA A 119 -10.66 -24.59 16.77
C ALA A 119 -9.85 -24.73 15.47
N TRP A 120 -9.23 -23.63 15.01
CA TRP A 120 -8.30 -23.67 13.90
C TRP A 120 -7.11 -24.61 14.15
N ALA A 121 -6.42 -24.46 15.29
CA ALA A 121 -5.27 -25.30 15.60
C ALA A 121 -5.61 -26.80 15.72
N ASP A 122 -6.79 -27.13 16.26
CA ASP A 122 -7.26 -28.51 16.39
C ASP A 122 -7.63 -29.13 15.04
N ASP A 123 -8.29 -28.38 14.16
CA ASP A 123 -8.77 -28.85 12.86
C ASP A 123 -7.65 -28.95 11.83
N ARG A 124 -6.68 -28.04 11.88
CA ARG A 124 -5.63 -27.90 10.86
C ARG A 124 -4.33 -28.68 11.15
N ARG A 125 -4.29 -29.45 12.24
CA ARG A 125 -3.16 -30.34 12.59
C ARG A 125 -2.97 -31.46 11.55
N GLY A 126 -1.75 -32.00 11.46
CA GLY A 126 -1.44 -33.08 10.52
C GLY A 126 0.06 -33.26 10.26
N ASP A 127 0.39 -33.97 9.17
CA ASP A 127 1.76 -34.05 8.66
C ASP A 127 1.92 -32.97 7.58
N LEU A 128 2.15 -31.73 8.02
CA LEU A 128 2.27 -30.56 7.15
C LEU A 128 3.41 -30.71 6.13
N VAL A 129 4.43 -31.50 6.45
CA VAL A 129 5.53 -31.82 5.54
C VAL A 129 5.06 -32.77 4.43
N ALA A 130 4.36 -33.85 4.78
CA ALA A 130 3.83 -34.80 3.79
C ALA A 130 2.73 -34.19 2.92
N GLU A 131 1.98 -33.22 3.46
CA GLU A 131 0.93 -32.49 2.76
C GLU A 131 1.45 -31.28 1.97
N ASP A 132 2.77 -31.01 2.03
CA ASP A 132 3.42 -29.83 1.43
C ASP A 132 2.68 -28.51 1.71
N ARG A 133 2.30 -28.34 2.99
CA ARG A 133 1.38 -27.28 3.43
C ARG A 133 2.01 -26.33 4.44
N LEU A 134 1.96 -25.04 4.12
CA LEU A 134 2.08 -23.96 5.10
C LEU A 134 0.67 -23.56 5.56
N GLU A 135 0.38 -23.73 6.84
CA GLU A 135 -0.96 -23.45 7.39
C GLU A 135 -0.97 -22.10 8.11
N VAL A 136 -1.76 -21.15 7.58
CA VAL A 136 -1.81 -19.77 8.06
C VAL A 136 -3.18 -19.46 8.67
N GLY A 137 -3.20 -19.17 9.96
CA GLY A 137 -4.37 -18.68 10.69
C GLY A 137 -4.33 -17.15 10.78
N LEU A 138 -5.32 -16.47 10.20
CA LEU A 138 -5.42 -15.02 10.14
C LEU A 138 -6.46 -14.52 11.16
N CYS A 139 -5.99 -13.94 12.26
CA CYS A 139 -6.83 -13.33 13.28
C CYS A 139 -7.33 -11.95 12.83
N TYR A 140 -8.63 -11.80 12.67
CA TYR A 140 -9.28 -10.52 12.37
C TYR A 140 -9.58 -9.73 13.65
N HIS A 141 -9.55 -8.40 13.59
CA HIS A 141 -9.92 -7.52 14.69
C HIS A 141 -11.45 -7.39 14.82
N ASP A 142 -12.13 -8.54 14.90
CA ASP A 142 -13.58 -8.59 15.10
C ASP A 142 -13.98 -8.40 16.58
N GLY A 143 -13.00 -8.33 17.48
CA GLY A 143 -13.17 -8.27 18.93
C GLY A 143 -12.13 -9.15 19.65
N PRO A 144 -12.00 -9.04 20.98
CA PRO A 144 -10.96 -9.75 21.71
C PRO A 144 -11.24 -11.26 21.77
N PHE A 145 -10.24 -12.07 21.42
CA PHE A 145 -10.25 -13.51 21.63
C PHE A 145 -10.14 -13.80 23.13
N THR A 146 -11.23 -14.30 23.73
CA THR A 146 -11.29 -14.63 25.16
C THR A 146 -11.53 -16.13 25.39
N GLY A 147 -11.22 -16.60 26.59
CA GLY A 147 -11.44 -18.00 26.97
C GLY A 147 -11.74 -18.16 28.46
N ARG A 148 -12.62 -19.10 28.80
CA ARG A 148 -12.95 -19.42 30.20
C ARG A 148 -12.89 -20.92 30.55
N ARG A 149 -12.86 -21.80 29.55
CA ARG A 149 -12.98 -23.26 29.75
C ARG A 149 -11.65 -23.98 29.89
N ARG A 150 -10.56 -23.40 29.39
CA ARG A 150 -9.21 -23.98 29.37
C ARG A 150 -8.26 -23.02 30.09
N PRO A 151 -7.12 -23.49 30.62
CA PRO A 151 -6.11 -22.60 31.19
C PRO A 151 -5.35 -21.80 30.12
N PHE A 152 -5.65 -21.98 28.83
CA PHE A 152 -5.03 -21.28 27.70
C PHE A 152 -6.08 -20.85 26.67
N LEU A 153 -5.78 -19.83 25.85
CA LEU A 153 -6.60 -19.50 24.68
C LEU A 153 -6.41 -20.51 23.57
N ALA A 154 -5.17 -20.81 23.23
CA ALA A 154 -4.85 -21.81 22.22
C ALA A 154 -3.58 -22.59 22.55
N ARG A 155 -3.57 -23.84 22.09
CA ARG A 155 -2.41 -24.70 22.05
C ARG A 155 -2.20 -25.20 20.63
N ILE A 156 -1.01 -24.95 20.08
CA ILE A 156 -0.60 -25.37 18.73
C ILE A 156 0.36 -26.55 18.92
N GLU A 157 -0.10 -27.77 18.63
CA GLU A 157 0.63 -29.01 18.90
C GLU A 157 0.29 -30.14 17.93
N GLY A 158 1.01 -31.25 18.04
CA GLY A 158 0.61 -32.53 17.43
C GLY A 158 0.79 -32.62 15.92
N SER A 159 1.60 -31.75 15.31
CA SER A 159 1.88 -31.78 13.86
C SER A 159 3.35 -31.99 13.57
N ARG A 160 3.64 -32.65 12.45
CA ARG A 160 4.99 -32.75 11.90
C ARG A 160 5.24 -31.56 10.98
N THR A 161 6.27 -30.78 11.28
CA THR A 161 6.60 -29.52 10.61
C THR A 161 8.08 -29.46 10.23
N ASP A 162 8.44 -28.52 9.35
CA ASP A 162 9.82 -28.14 9.05
C ASP A 162 9.93 -26.60 8.88
N GLY A 163 11.09 -26.11 8.44
CA GLY A 163 11.32 -24.66 8.27
C GLY A 163 10.55 -23.99 7.12
N GLU A 164 9.81 -24.75 6.32
CA GLU A 164 9.00 -24.26 5.17
C GLU A 164 7.51 -24.64 5.30
N ARG A 165 7.18 -25.75 5.98
CA ARG A 165 5.82 -26.25 6.24
C ARG A 165 5.53 -26.26 7.74
N PHE A 166 4.84 -25.23 8.21
CA PHE A 166 4.59 -25.02 9.63
C PHE A 166 3.25 -24.29 9.89
N PHE A 167 2.94 -24.03 11.15
CA PHE A 167 1.83 -23.17 11.54
C PHE A 167 2.24 -21.71 11.63
N TRP A 168 1.54 -20.83 10.96
CA TRP A 168 1.72 -19.40 11.06
C TRP A 168 0.44 -18.74 11.55
N LEU A 169 0.42 -18.29 12.80
CA LEU A 169 -0.68 -17.51 13.35
C LEU A 169 -0.35 -16.02 13.22
N ALA A 170 -1.13 -15.26 12.46
CA ALA A 170 -0.87 -13.85 12.23
C ALA A 170 -2.13 -13.01 12.42
N ALA A 171 -1.97 -11.71 12.70
CA ALA A 171 -3.04 -10.77 12.41
C ALA A 171 -3.33 -10.76 10.90
N ALA A 172 -4.60 -10.64 10.52
CA ALA A 172 -4.99 -10.47 9.13
C ALA A 172 -4.41 -9.17 8.55
N PRO A 173 -4.25 -9.06 7.21
CA PRO A 173 -3.71 -7.86 6.58
C PRO A 173 -4.52 -6.61 6.99
N GLY A 174 -3.83 -5.59 7.53
CA GLY A 174 -4.46 -4.36 8.02
C GLY A 174 -5.09 -4.46 9.42
N GLU A 175 -5.11 -5.64 10.03
CA GLU A 175 -5.78 -5.93 11.31
C GLU A 175 -4.77 -6.08 12.47
N GLY A 176 -3.49 -5.86 12.23
CA GLY A 176 -2.43 -5.87 13.25
C GLY A 176 -2.29 -4.52 13.95
N HIS A 177 -1.73 -4.53 15.17
CA HIS A 177 -1.40 -3.31 15.87
C HIS A 177 -0.16 -2.62 15.27
N ARG A 178 0.08 -1.37 15.66
CA ARG A 178 1.30 -0.59 15.34
C ARG A 178 1.93 -0.06 16.62
N GLY A 179 2.44 -0.97 17.46
CA GLY A 179 2.92 -0.66 18.81
C GLY A 179 1.90 -0.12 19.84
N VAL A 180 0.69 0.26 19.42
CA VAL A 180 -0.37 0.85 20.28
C VAL A 180 -1.47 -0.15 20.61
N VAL A 181 -1.85 -0.21 21.89
CA VAL A 181 -2.89 -1.12 22.41
C VAL A 181 -4.26 -0.89 21.78
N GLY A 182 -5.00 -1.97 21.57
CA GLY A 182 -6.38 -1.99 21.10
C GLY A 182 -6.55 -1.62 19.62
N THR A 183 -5.47 -1.47 18.87
CA THR A 183 -5.52 -1.09 17.45
C THR A 183 -5.62 -2.28 16.49
N GLY A 184 -5.33 -3.49 16.95
CA GLY A 184 -5.37 -4.72 16.14
C GLY A 184 -5.96 -5.92 16.86
N ALA A 185 -5.82 -7.11 16.28
CA ALA A 185 -6.35 -8.35 16.83
C ALA A 185 -5.79 -8.69 18.24
N VAL A 186 -6.67 -8.77 19.24
CA VAL A 186 -6.31 -8.92 20.66
C VAL A 186 -6.63 -10.32 21.19
N LEU A 187 -5.65 -10.96 21.82
CA LEU A 187 -5.83 -12.14 22.67
C LEU A 187 -5.89 -11.69 24.14
N ASP A 188 -7.07 -11.80 24.75
CA ASP A 188 -7.32 -11.27 26.09
C ASP A 188 -7.62 -12.40 27.10
N GLY A 189 -6.69 -12.60 28.02
CA GLY A 189 -6.81 -13.55 29.12
C GLY A 189 -7.68 -13.08 30.29
N GLY A 190 -8.02 -11.78 30.36
CA GLY A 190 -8.85 -11.17 31.42
C GLY A 190 -8.34 -11.39 32.85
N HIS A 191 -7.05 -11.69 33.03
CA HIS A 191 -6.44 -12.20 34.27
C HIS A 191 -7.06 -13.51 34.80
N LEU A 192 -7.79 -14.22 33.94
CA LEU A 192 -8.45 -15.49 34.24
C LEU A 192 -7.73 -16.68 33.62
N LEU A 193 -6.84 -16.46 32.65
CA LEU A 193 -6.11 -17.51 31.96
C LEU A 193 -4.65 -17.60 32.41
N GLN A 194 -4.10 -18.81 32.33
CA GLN A 194 -2.70 -19.10 32.63
C GLN A 194 -1.79 -18.80 31.44
N HIS A 195 -2.24 -19.16 30.23
CA HIS A 195 -1.49 -18.88 29.02
C HIS A 195 -2.36 -18.23 27.94
N GLY A 196 -1.75 -17.41 27.08
CA GLY A 196 -2.37 -17.05 25.81
C GLY A 196 -2.17 -18.20 24.85
N LEU A 197 -0.93 -18.34 24.39
CA LEU A 197 -0.51 -19.39 23.47
C LEU A 197 0.41 -20.41 24.16
N VAL A 198 0.12 -21.69 23.97
CA VAL A 198 1.04 -22.79 24.27
C VAL A 198 1.53 -23.38 22.95
N ILE A 199 2.81 -23.19 22.64
CA ILE A 199 3.39 -23.63 21.36
C ILE A 199 4.23 -24.88 21.59
N ALA A 200 3.80 -25.99 20.99
CA ALA A 200 4.47 -27.29 21.06
C ALA A 200 4.69 -27.95 19.68
N ALA A 201 4.38 -27.24 18.59
CA ALA A 201 4.76 -27.62 17.23
C ALA A 201 6.01 -26.85 16.79
N ASP A 202 6.99 -27.57 16.22
CA ASP A 202 8.23 -26.97 15.71
C ASP A 202 7.94 -25.95 14.60
N PHE A 203 8.82 -24.96 14.46
CA PHE A 203 8.80 -23.92 13.43
C PHE A 203 7.56 -23.01 13.42
N THR A 204 6.68 -23.11 14.42
CA THR A 204 5.50 -22.25 14.54
C THR A 204 5.90 -20.77 14.54
N ARG A 205 5.21 -19.96 13.74
CA ARG A 205 5.36 -18.50 13.68
C ARG A 205 4.14 -17.82 14.28
N VAL A 206 4.36 -16.77 15.07
CA VAL A 206 3.30 -15.89 15.58
C VAL A 206 3.64 -14.45 15.25
N GLU A 207 2.69 -13.70 14.68
CA GLU A 207 2.98 -12.36 14.16
C GLU A 207 1.86 -11.33 14.32
N GLY A 208 2.20 -10.10 14.71
CA GLY A 208 1.31 -8.93 14.62
C GLY A 208 0.14 -8.90 15.61
N LEU A 209 0.16 -9.78 16.62
CA LEU A 209 -0.92 -9.94 17.59
C LEU A 209 -0.65 -9.19 18.89
N GLU A 210 -1.72 -8.65 19.48
CA GLU A 210 -1.71 -8.14 20.84
C GLU A 210 -2.10 -9.25 21.83
N LEU A 211 -1.36 -9.40 22.94
CA LEU A 211 -1.64 -10.37 23.99
C LEU A 211 -1.67 -9.68 25.36
N ARG A 212 -2.75 -9.86 26.12
CA ARG A 212 -2.88 -9.26 27.46
C ARG A 212 -3.56 -10.13 28.50
N GLY A 213 -3.33 -9.85 29.79
CA GLY A 213 -4.13 -10.41 30.87
C GLY A 213 -3.84 -11.88 31.22
N PHE A 214 -2.65 -12.42 30.93
CA PHE A 214 -2.31 -13.83 31.21
C PHE A 214 -1.55 -13.97 32.53
N SER A 215 -2.26 -14.19 33.63
CA SER A 215 -1.65 -14.09 34.98
C SER A 215 -2.24 -15.02 36.05
N ARG A 216 -3.00 -16.07 35.66
CA ARG A 216 -3.60 -17.02 36.61
C ARG A 216 -2.83 -18.34 36.67
N GLY A 217 -2.83 -19.02 37.81
CA GLY A 217 -2.31 -20.39 37.92
C GLY A 217 -0.81 -20.44 38.19
N VAL A 218 -0.17 -21.57 37.88
CA VAL A 218 1.23 -21.83 38.19
C VAL A 218 2.10 -21.42 37.01
N LEU A 219 3.03 -20.49 37.21
CA LEU A 219 3.94 -20.01 36.16
C LEU A 219 3.22 -19.61 34.86
N PRO A 220 2.25 -18.68 34.93
CA PRO A 220 1.57 -18.18 33.74
C PRO A 220 2.53 -17.49 32.76
N ALA A 221 2.17 -17.49 31.49
CA ALA A 221 2.91 -16.76 30.47
C ALA A 221 1.99 -16.38 29.30
N ALA A 222 2.09 -15.18 28.75
CA ALA A 222 1.32 -14.83 27.55
C ALA A 222 1.63 -15.81 26.40
N ILE A 223 2.91 -16.15 26.21
CA ILE A 223 3.35 -17.23 25.33
C ILE A 223 4.26 -18.20 26.09
N SER A 224 3.94 -19.49 26.08
CA SER A 224 4.76 -20.57 26.64
C SER A 224 5.14 -21.56 25.54
N ILE A 225 6.44 -21.67 25.25
CA ILE A 225 6.96 -22.56 24.21
C ILE A 225 7.47 -23.83 24.88
N ARG A 226 6.97 -25.01 24.49
CA ARG A 226 7.22 -26.26 25.22
C ARG A 226 7.64 -27.36 24.27
N ARG A 227 8.91 -27.78 24.37
CA ARG A 227 9.49 -28.84 23.53
C ARG A 227 9.39 -28.59 22.02
N ALA A 228 9.20 -27.33 21.61
CA ALA A 228 9.20 -26.91 20.21
C ALA A 228 10.52 -26.23 19.84
N LYS A 229 10.99 -26.44 18.60
CA LYS A 229 12.22 -25.89 18.05
C LYS A 229 11.93 -24.93 16.90
N GLY A 230 12.79 -23.92 16.72
CA GLY A 230 12.69 -22.99 15.59
C GLY A 230 11.45 -22.08 15.61
N VAL A 231 10.85 -21.85 16.80
CA VAL A 231 9.67 -20.98 16.93
C VAL A 231 10.06 -19.52 16.72
N THR A 232 9.25 -18.78 15.98
CA THR A 232 9.51 -17.37 15.67
C THR A 232 8.34 -16.50 16.09
N LEU A 233 8.61 -15.47 16.90
CA LEU A 233 7.63 -14.54 17.45
C LEU A 233 8.00 -13.14 16.96
N GLU A 234 7.15 -12.51 16.15
CA GLU A 234 7.49 -11.26 15.47
C GLU A 234 6.39 -10.21 15.63
N ARG A 235 6.76 -8.93 15.79
CA ARG A 235 5.79 -7.82 15.85
C ARG A 235 4.66 -8.05 16.84
N LEU A 236 4.97 -8.58 18.03
CA LEU A 236 3.99 -8.83 19.08
C LEU A 236 3.91 -7.67 20.05
N LEU A 237 2.70 -7.35 20.52
CA LEU A 237 2.44 -6.41 21.61
C LEU A 237 1.94 -7.18 22.83
N ILE A 238 2.83 -7.45 23.79
CA ILE A 238 2.50 -8.24 24.98
C ILE A 238 2.47 -7.34 26.20
N HIS A 239 1.31 -7.23 26.86
CA HIS A 239 1.18 -6.35 28.02
C HIS A 239 0.19 -6.82 29.09
N ASP A 240 0.08 -6.04 30.16
CA ASP A 240 -0.89 -6.22 31.25
C ASP A 240 -0.94 -7.65 31.81
N PHE A 241 0.22 -8.18 32.17
CA PHE A 241 0.35 -9.49 32.82
C PHE A 241 0.83 -9.35 34.26
N ASP A 242 0.33 -8.35 34.99
CA ASP A 242 0.86 -7.98 36.32
C ASP A 242 0.13 -8.63 37.52
N GLY A 243 -1.05 -9.22 37.29
CA GLY A 243 -1.80 -10.18 38.11
C GLY A 243 -1.76 -10.10 39.66
N ARG A 244 -2.25 -11.15 40.32
CA ARG A 244 -2.31 -11.20 41.80
C ARG A 244 -0.92 -11.31 42.43
N HIS A 245 -0.79 -10.77 43.64
CA HIS A 245 0.43 -10.92 44.46
C HIS A 245 0.80 -12.40 44.67
N GLY A 246 2.09 -12.71 44.55
CA GLY A 246 2.64 -14.06 44.76
C GLY A 246 2.78 -14.93 43.51
N ILE A 247 2.30 -14.49 42.35
CA ILE A 247 2.47 -15.17 41.07
C ILE A 247 3.60 -14.48 40.27
N SER A 248 4.40 -15.26 39.55
CA SER A 248 5.48 -14.75 38.68
C SER A 248 5.18 -15.02 37.18
N PRO A 249 4.26 -14.24 36.58
CA PRO A 249 3.90 -14.36 35.17
C PRO A 249 5.05 -13.92 34.25
N ALA A 250 5.19 -14.57 33.10
CA ALA A 250 6.08 -14.13 32.03
C ALA A 250 5.32 -13.50 30.86
N GLY A 251 5.94 -12.58 30.13
CA GLY A 251 5.46 -12.24 28.78
C GLY A 251 5.68 -13.45 27.86
N ILE A 252 6.95 -13.85 27.71
CA ILE A 252 7.37 -15.01 26.92
C ILE A 252 8.22 -15.96 27.78
N GLU A 253 7.85 -17.24 27.80
CA GLU A 253 8.59 -18.30 28.50
C GLU A 253 9.08 -19.37 27.53
N GLY A 254 10.40 -19.58 27.51
CA GLY A 254 11.03 -20.79 26.99
C GLY A 254 10.92 -21.95 27.98
N GLY A 255 10.01 -22.87 27.72
CA GLY A 255 9.83 -24.13 28.44
C GLY A 255 10.91 -25.18 28.14
N PRO A 256 10.83 -26.38 28.76
CA PRO A 256 11.84 -27.42 28.60
C PRO A 256 12.09 -27.78 27.13
N GLY A 257 13.35 -27.73 26.71
CA GLY A 257 13.75 -28.07 25.35
C GLY A 257 13.24 -27.12 24.27
N ALA A 258 12.76 -25.91 24.60
CA ALA A 258 12.34 -24.92 23.61
C ALA A 258 13.53 -24.34 22.81
N SER A 259 13.31 -23.94 21.56
CA SER A 259 14.20 -23.04 20.82
C SER A 259 13.36 -22.01 20.09
N PHE A 260 13.63 -20.72 20.33
CA PHE A 260 12.82 -19.64 19.80
C PHE A 260 13.58 -18.34 19.55
N THR A 261 13.03 -17.52 18.65
CA THR A 261 13.48 -16.18 18.34
C THR A 261 12.33 -15.20 18.50
N VAL A 262 12.58 -14.08 19.18
CA VAL A 262 11.63 -12.96 19.33
C VAL A 262 12.22 -11.77 18.56
N ARG A 263 11.43 -11.17 17.66
CA ARG A 263 11.86 -10.02 16.86
C ARG A 263 10.84 -8.90 16.83
N ASN A 264 11.33 -7.67 16.74
CA ASN A 264 10.52 -6.47 16.48
C ASN A 264 9.29 -6.39 17.40
N SER A 265 9.41 -6.82 18.65
CA SER A 265 8.26 -7.04 19.56
C SER A 265 8.36 -6.17 20.81
N LEU A 266 7.22 -5.72 21.31
CA LEU A 266 7.06 -4.98 22.56
C LEU A 266 6.54 -5.91 23.66
N VAL A 267 7.22 -5.94 24.80
CA VAL A 267 6.77 -6.64 26.01
C VAL A 267 6.81 -5.68 27.19
N TYR A 268 5.67 -5.29 27.75
CA TYR A 268 5.68 -4.32 28.85
C TYR A 268 4.58 -4.54 29.88
N GLY A 269 4.69 -3.89 31.05
CA GLY A 269 3.61 -3.90 32.05
C GLY A 269 3.29 -5.31 32.60
N GLY A 270 4.24 -5.89 33.35
CA GLY A 270 4.13 -7.25 33.87
C GLY A 270 4.72 -7.43 35.26
N ARG A 271 4.46 -8.58 35.91
CA ARG A 271 4.94 -8.82 37.30
C ARG A 271 6.19 -9.70 37.41
N GLY A 272 6.28 -10.80 36.67
CA GLY A 272 7.38 -11.76 36.82
C GLY A 272 8.56 -11.41 35.92
N SER A 273 8.58 -11.93 34.70
CA SER A 273 9.67 -11.66 33.73
C SER A 273 9.10 -11.19 32.40
N GLY A 274 9.78 -10.29 31.68
CA GLY A 274 9.38 -9.94 30.32
C GLY A 274 9.57 -11.14 29.39
N VAL A 275 10.83 -11.55 29.23
CA VAL A 275 11.22 -12.76 28.48
C VAL A 275 12.14 -13.62 29.35
N THR A 276 11.87 -14.92 29.45
CA THR A 276 12.65 -15.82 30.31
C THR A 276 12.88 -17.21 29.70
N THR A 277 14.05 -17.80 29.97
CA THR A 277 14.38 -19.21 29.67
C THR A 277 14.52 -20.00 30.97
N ARG A 278 13.39 -20.15 31.67
CA ARG A 278 13.34 -20.71 33.03
C ARG A 278 13.84 -22.16 33.11
N TRP A 279 13.73 -22.94 32.02
CA TRP A 279 13.93 -24.39 32.03
C TRP A 279 15.22 -24.84 31.34
N PRO A 280 15.85 -25.94 31.81
CA PRO A 280 17.02 -26.51 31.15
C PRO A 280 16.75 -26.86 29.68
N GLY A 281 17.73 -26.60 28.82
CA GLY A 281 17.65 -26.88 27.38
C GLY A 281 16.75 -25.94 26.57
N ALA A 282 16.19 -24.90 27.20
CA ALA A 282 15.54 -23.79 26.50
C ALA A 282 16.60 -22.85 25.91
N GLU A 283 16.43 -22.46 24.65
CA GLU A 283 17.29 -21.49 23.96
C GLU A 283 16.42 -20.38 23.36
N GLY A 284 16.68 -19.14 23.75
CA GLY A 284 15.95 -17.99 23.23
C GLY A 284 16.88 -16.94 22.63
N ARG A 285 16.44 -16.27 21.58
CA ARG A 285 17.11 -15.11 20.99
C ARG A 285 16.16 -13.93 20.91
N LEU A 286 16.62 -12.76 21.33
CA LEU A 286 15.93 -11.49 21.13
C LEU A 286 16.71 -10.68 20.09
N GLU A 287 16.04 -10.20 19.04
CA GLU A 287 16.61 -9.31 18.01
C GLU A 287 15.65 -8.14 17.84
N GLN A 288 16.06 -6.89 18.07
CA GLN A 288 15.15 -5.72 17.95
C GLN A 288 13.90 -5.84 18.86
N VAL A 289 14.09 -6.01 20.17
CA VAL A 289 12.96 -6.17 21.11
C VAL A 289 12.99 -5.03 22.13
N THR A 290 11.83 -4.55 22.56
CA THR A 290 11.74 -3.62 23.69
C THR A 290 11.00 -4.29 24.84
N VAL A 291 11.64 -4.34 26.02
CA VAL A 291 11.06 -4.84 27.26
C VAL A 291 10.98 -3.72 28.30
N PHE A 292 9.78 -3.36 28.74
CA PHE A 292 9.58 -2.15 29.54
C PHE A 292 8.72 -2.36 30.79
N GLY A 293 9.11 -1.76 31.92
CA GLY A 293 8.22 -1.62 33.07
C GLY A 293 7.79 -2.95 33.74
N ILE A 294 8.64 -3.98 33.72
CA ILE A 294 8.37 -5.25 34.40
C ILE A 294 8.71 -5.14 35.89
N ARG A 295 7.82 -5.57 36.80
CA ARG A 295 8.08 -5.52 38.26
C ARG A 295 9.16 -6.50 38.72
N GLY A 296 9.40 -7.57 37.96
CA GLY A 296 10.56 -8.43 38.13
C GLY A 296 11.64 -8.07 37.10
N ARG A 297 12.19 -9.06 36.40
CA ARG A 297 13.28 -8.85 35.44
C ARG A 297 12.75 -8.61 34.04
N GLY A 298 13.36 -7.70 33.28
CA GLY A 298 12.99 -7.51 31.87
C GLY A 298 13.35 -8.76 31.05
N VAL A 299 14.66 -9.00 30.91
CA VAL A 299 15.23 -10.09 30.11
C VAL A 299 16.01 -11.03 31.04
N GLU A 300 15.53 -12.28 31.20
CA GLU A 300 16.05 -13.22 32.21
C GLU A 300 16.57 -14.54 31.61
N GLU A 301 17.89 -14.74 31.67
CA GLU A 301 18.49 -16.06 31.44
C GLU A 301 18.36 -16.91 32.72
N GLY A 302 17.41 -17.87 32.68
CA GLY A 302 17.15 -18.82 33.74
C GLY A 302 18.07 -20.05 33.68
N ALA A 303 17.48 -21.24 33.77
CA ALA A 303 18.25 -22.48 33.61
C ALA A 303 18.66 -22.75 32.13
N GLY A 304 17.91 -22.21 31.17
CA GLY A 304 18.24 -22.22 29.74
C GLY A 304 19.22 -21.11 29.33
N ARG A 305 19.33 -20.83 28.03
CA ARG A 305 20.22 -19.81 27.47
C ARG A 305 19.44 -18.75 26.71
N LEU A 306 19.83 -17.49 26.88
CA LEU A 306 19.17 -16.36 26.24
C LEU A 306 20.21 -15.39 25.66
N SER A 307 20.11 -15.05 24.38
CA SER A 307 20.94 -14.02 23.73
C SER A 307 20.09 -12.83 23.32
N ALA A 308 20.67 -11.62 23.29
CA ALA A 308 19.97 -10.39 22.93
C ALA A 308 20.83 -9.49 22.04
N VAL A 309 20.28 -8.99 20.93
CA VAL A 309 20.90 -7.97 20.08
C VAL A 309 19.88 -6.89 19.74
N ASN A 310 20.30 -5.63 19.65
CA ASN A 310 19.42 -4.49 19.41
C ASN A 310 18.22 -4.48 20.37
N THR A 311 18.38 -4.89 21.63
CA THR A 311 17.27 -5.00 22.59
C THR A 311 17.30 -3.84 23.57
N ILE A 312 16.18 -3.12 23.71
CA ILE A 312 15.96 -2.22 24.84
C ILE A 312 15.34 -3.03 25.98
N SER A 313 15.91 -2.95 27.18
CA SER A 313 15.21 -3.35 28.40
C SER A 313 15.31 -2.21 29.40
N ALA A 314 14.20 -1.61 29.81
CA ALA A 314 14.22 -0.41 30.65
C ALA A 314 13.09 -0.38 31.69
N ALA A 315 13.34 0.35 32.80
CA ALA A 315 12.40 0.51 33.92
C ALA A 315 11.92 -0.80 34.57
N ASN A 316 12.74 -1.86 34.54
CA ASN A 316 12.38 -3.14 35.14
C ASN A 316 12.89 -3.22 36.60
N ARG A 317 11.99 -3.45 37.56
CA ARG A 317 12.28 -3.25 38.99
C ARG A 317 13.29 -4.23 39.58
N ALA A 318 13.37 -5.48 39.10
CA ALA A 318 14.37 -6.45 39.56
C ALA A 318 15.59 -6.57 38.63
N GLY A 319 15.68 -5.69 37.63
CA GLY A 319 16.80 -5.57 36.70
C GLY A 319 16.36 -5.67 35.24
N ASP A 320 17.02 -4.89 34.37
CA ASP A 320 16.73 -4.86 32.94
C ASP A 320 17.23 -6.13 32.25
N PHE A 321 18.53 -6.40 32.27
CA PHE A 321 19.14 -7.62 31.74
C PHE A 321 19.71 -8.50 32.84
N HIS A 322 19.49 -9.80 32.66
CA HIS A 322 20.12 -10.86 33.44
C HIS A 322 20.56 -12.01 32.53
N ILE A 323 21.47 -11.70 31.61
CA ILE A 323 22.10 -12.66 30.71
C ILE A 323 23.52 -12.91 31.22
N ARG A 324 23.84 -14.16 31.52
CA ARG A 324 25.13 -14.56 32.11
C ARG A 324 26.02 -15.33 31.14
N ARG A 325 25.42 -16.07 30.21
CA ARG A 325 26.13 -17.00 29.32
C ARG A 325 25.78 -16.78 27.85
N GLY A 326 24.65 -16.16 27.54
CA GLY A 326 24.26 -15.85 26.16
C GLY A 326 25.06 -14.70 25.55
N ALA A 327 25.05 -14.62 24.22
CA ALA A 327 25.67 -13.53 23.48
C ALA A 327 24.82 -12.25 23.60
N VAL A 328 25.50 -11.11 23.73
CA VAL A 328 24.87 -9.78 23.87
C VAL A 328 25.66 -8.74 23.09
N ALA A 329 24.98 -7.87 22.35
CA ALA A 329 25.59 -6.74 21.63
C ALA A 329 24.52 -5.68 21.30
N HIS A 330 24.90 -4.41 21.20
CA HIS A 330 24.00 -3.30 20.83
C HIS A 330 22.69 -3.27 21.62
N ASN A 331 22.73 -3.56 22.92
CA ASN A 331 21.55 -3.51 23.79
C ASN A 331 21.50 -2.21 24.58
N LEU A 332 20.33 -1.83 25.09
CA LEU A 332 20.16 -0.60 25.87
C LEU A 332 19.46 -0.88 27.19
N SER A 333 20.03 -0.37 28.29
CA SER A 333 19.46 -0.50 29.65
C SER A 333 19.38 0.82 30.41
N ALA A 334 18.40 0.91 31.32
CA ALA A 334 18.26 2.03 32.25
C ALA A 334 19.07 1.82 33.54
N ASP A 335 19.28 0.58 33.98
CA ASP A 335 20.01 0.24 35.20
C ASP A 335 21.51 -0.09 34.98
N GLY A 336 21.97 -0.03 33.73
CA GLY A 336 23.35 -0.31 33.34
C GLY A 336 23.70 -1.79 33.13
N SER A 337 22.72 -2.69 33.16
CA SER A 337 22.89 -4.13 32.96
C SER A 337 23.13 -4.56 31.51
N ALA A 338 22.89 -3.69 30.52
CA ALA A 338 23.21 -3.97 29.12
C ALA A 338 24.73 -4.13 28.96
N SER A 339 25.15 -5.28 28.44
CA SER A 339 26.56 -5.65 28.27
C SER A 339 26.84 -6.09 26.83
N GLY A 340 28.12 -6.16 26.46
CA GLY A 340 28.56 -6.40 25.09
C GLY A 340 28.92 -5.13 24.33
N GLU A 341 29.56 -5.30 23.18
CA GLU A 341 29.93 -4.22 22.25
C GLU A 341 28.71 -3.41 21.83
N GLY A 342 28.88 -2.10 21.60
CA GLY A 342 27.83 -1.21 21.11
C GLY A 342 26.66 -0.98 22.07
N SER A 343 26.68 -1.55 23.28
CA SER A 343 25.56 -1.45 24.21
C SER A 343 25.54 -0.14 25.00
N LEU A 344 24.38 0.49 25.07
CA LEU A 344 24.12 1.73 25.79
C LEU A 344 23.59 1.45 27.21
N ARG A 345 24.05 2.24 28.18
CA ARG A 345 23.83 1.98 29.61
C ARG A 345 23.38 3.24 30.33
N PHE A 346 22.58 3.07 31.37
CA PHE A 346 22.07 4.17 32.21
C PHE A 346 21.25 5.21 31.44
N ILE A 347 20.54 4.76 30.39
CA ILE A 347 19.68 5.64 29.59
C ILE A 347 18.29 5.69 30.21
N ARG A 348 17.82 6.90 30.49
CA ARG A 348 16.50 7.11 31.10
C ARG A 348 15.39 6.81 30.08
N PRO A 349 14.31 6.10 30.46
CA PRO A 349 13.21 5.79 29.53
C PRO A 349 12.57 7.01 28.87
N GLU A 350 12.52 8.15 29.57
CA GLU A 350 11.95 9.40 29.04
C GLU A 350 12.76 9.98 27.87
N ALA A 351 14.03 9.59 27.74
CA ALA A 351 14.86 9.95 26.60
C ALA A 351 14.69 8.99 25.41
N LEU A 352 14.00 7.86 25.60
CA LEU A 352 13.84 6.84 24.57
C LEU A 352 12.53 6.98 23.84
N PHE A 353 11.43 7.14 24.58
CA PHE A 353 10.10 6.87 24.08
C PHE A 353 9.19 8.10 24.07
N VAL A 354 8.22 8.11 23.15
CA VAL A 354 7.22 9.17 23.02
C VAL A 354 6.50 9.41 24.35
N SER A 355 6.08 8.35 25.05
CA SER A 355 5.49 8.45 26.38
C SER A 355 5.71 7.20 27.23
N VAL A 356 6.23 7.38 28.45
CA VAL A 356 6.33 6.32 29.46
C VAL A 356 5.30 6.46 30.58
N GLN A 357 4.32 7.35 30.41
CA GLN A 357 3.33 7.65 31.44
C GLN A 357 2.34 6.50 31.63
N PRO A 358 2.11 6.02 32.87
CA PRO A 358 1.10 4.99 33.13
C PRO A 358 -0.29 5.39 32.59
N GLY A 359 -0.94 4.50 31.84
CA GLY A 359 -2.24 4.75 31.21
C GLY A 359 -2.18 5.50 29.87
N ALA A 360 -1.00 5.99 29.46
CA ALA A 360 -0.73 6.61 28.17
C ALA A 360 0.66 6.18 27.67
N VAL A 361 1.00 4.90 27.84
CA VAL A 361 2.30 4.35 27.43
C VAL A 361 2.34 4.26 25.91
N ASP A 362 3.37 4.85 25.33
CA ASP A 362 3.69 4.85 23.92
C ASP A 362 5.21 4.64 23.79
N LEU A 363 5.60 3.42 23.39
CA LEU A 363 6.98 2.96 23.33
C LEU A 363 7.58 3.07 21.92
N HIS A 364 6.99 3.86 21.03
CA HIS A 364 7.70 4.32 19.84
C HIS A 364 8.88 5.18 20.25
N LEU A 365 9.98 5.07 19.51
CA LEU A 365 11.17 5.85 19.74
C LEU A 365 10.92 7.31 19.41
N ARG A 366 11.49 8.20 20.23
CA ARG A 366 11.59 9.61 19.88
C ARG A 366 12.64 9.79 18.79
N GLU A 367 12.48 10.83 17.97
CA GLU A 367 13.46 11.19 16.95
C GLU A 367 14.86 11.47 17.54
N ASP A 368 14.93 12.08 18.73
CA ASP A 368 16.17 12.38 19.45
C ASP A 368 16.63 11.23 20.36
N SER A 369 16.03 10.05 20.24
CA SER A 369 16.36 8.93 21.11
C SER A 369 17.80 8.46 20.90
N PRO A 370 18.57 8.21 21.98
CA PRO A 370 19.89 7.59 21.87
C PRO A 370 19.89 6.19 21.23
N ALA A 371 18.72 5.57 21.06
CA ALA A 371 18.57 4.28 20.40
C ALA A 371 18.56 4.38 18.86
N VAL A 372 18.30 5.56 18.31
CA VAL A 372 18.26 5.79 16.85
C VAL A 372 19.65 5.65 16.26
N ASP A 373 19.77 4.89 15.17
CA ASP A 373 20.99 4.55 14.45
C ASP A 373 22.11 3.91 15.30
N ALA A 374 21.81 3.47 16.54
CA ALA A 374 22.79 2.93 17.49
C ALA A 374 22.91 1.38 17.45
N GLY A 375 22.02 0.73 16.71
CA GLY A 375 21.94 -0.71 16.55
C GLY A 375 22.92 -1.26 15.51
N THR A 376 22.78 -2.56 15.24
CA THR A 376 23.57 -3.26 14.21
C THR A 376 22.71 -4.17 13.34
N ALA A 377 23.16 -4.45 12.13
CA ALA A 377 22.50 -5.44 11.29
C ALA A 377 22.56 -6.82 11.97
N PRO A 378 21.42 -7.51 12.16
CA PRO A 378 21.40 -8.85 12.72
C PRO A 378 22.22 -9.79 11.81
N GLY A 379 23.35 -10.30 12.33
CA GLY A 379 24.17 -11.31 11.67
C GLY A 379 25.57 -10.92 11.16
N ARG A 380 26.14 -9.75 11.49
CA ARG A 380 27.54 -9.41 11.08
C ARG A 380 28.49 -8.85 12.16
N GLY A 381 28.09 -8.70 13.42
CA GLY A 381 28.96 -8.23 14.50
C GLY A 381 30.02 -9.27 14.94
N GLY A 382 31.29 -8.93 14.81
CA GLY A 382 32.44 -9.78 15.06
C GLY A 382 32.70 -10.02 16.54
N GLU A 383 32.09 -11.05 17.10
CA GLU A 383 32.61 -11.92 18.19
C GLU A 383 31.62 -13.05 18.55
N ALA A 384 30.46 -13.12 17.89
CA ALA A 384 29.55 -14.23 18.03
C ALA A 384 29.85 -15.37 17.04
N ARG A 385 30.99 -16.07 17.21
CA ARG A 385 31.40 -17.25 16.40
C ARG A 385 30.49 -18.51 16.54
N GLY A 386 29.24 -18.34 16.98
CA GLY A 386 28.19 -19.37 16.97
C GLY A 386 26.87 -18.93 16.32
N LEU A 387 26.80 -17.72 15.75
CA LEU A 387 25.55 -17.13 15.25
C LEU A 387 25.51 -17.03 13.71
N SER A 388 25.78 -18.14 13.02
CA SER A 388 25.40 -18.26 11.61
C SER A 388 23.97 -18.79 11.49
N PRO A 389 23.06 -18.13 10.75
CA PRO A 389 21.90 -18.80 10.18
C PRO A 389 22.44 -19.93 9.28
N ARG A 390 21.92 -21.15 9.44
CA ARG A 390 22.33 -22.27 8.57
C ARG A 390 22.02 -21.90 7.10
N PRO A 391 22.92 -22.20 6.16
CA PRO A 391 22.67 -21.97 4.74
C PRO A 391 21.61 -22.95 4.24
N GLY A 392 20.44 -22.46 3.84
CA GLY A 392 19.39 -23.30 3.26
C GLY A 392 18.01 -22.66 3.05
N THR A 393 17.66 -21.60 3.78
CA THR A 393 16.33 -20.97 3.68
C THR A 393 16.38 -19.71 2.82
N ALA A 394 15.27 -19.44 2.10
CA ALA A 394 15.07 -18.23 1.29
C ALA A 394 15.49 -16.97 2.06
N ARG A 395 16.06 -15.97 1.35
CA ARG A 395 16.42 -14.67 1.95
C ARG A 395 15.16 -14.07 2.59
N GLU A 396 15.13 -13.97 3.91
CA GLU A 396 14.12 -13.24 4.68
C GLU A 396 13.96 -11.82 4.08
N GLU A 397 12.72 -11.31 4.00
CA GLU A 397 12.45 -9.89 3.75
C GLU A 397 13.31 -9.01 4.67
N PRO A 398 13.63 -7.76 4.28
CA PRO A 398 14.14 -6.81 5.27
C PRO A 398 13.14 -6.77 6.42
N PRO A 399 13.59 -7.00 7.67
CA PRO A 399 12.67 -7.14 8.79
C PRO A 399 11.79 -5.91 8.89
N ARG A 400 10.53 -6.11 9.28
CA ARG A 400 9.62 -5.02 9.58
C ARG A 400 9.61 -4.75 11.07
N ASP A 401 9.65 -3.49 11.48
CA ASP A 401 9.56 -3.09 12.87
C ASP A 401 8.15 -3.29 13.46
N ILE A 402 7.90 -2.77 14.66
CA ILE A 402 6.62 -2.92 15.36
C ILE A 402 5.42 -2.33 14.60
N ASP A 403 5.66 -1.39 13.69
CA ASP A 403 4.63 -0.69 12.90
C ASP A 403 4.44 -1.31 11.51
N GLY A 404 5.24 -2.31 11.19
CA GLY A 404 5.24 -2.94 9.87
C GLY A 404 6.10 -2.19 8.84
N GLU A 405 6.92 -1.24 9.28
CA GLU A 405 7.77 -0.41 8.43
C GLU A 405 9.10 -1.11 8.12
N PRO A 406 9.71 -0.87 6.93
CA PRO A 406 10.97 -1.51 6.56
C PRO A 406 12.12 -1.12 7.48
N ARG A 407 12.95 -2.09 7.87
CA ARG A 407 14.15 -1.88 8.69
C ARG A 407 15.45 -2.22 7.94
N PRO A 408 16.51 -1.38 8.03
CA PRO A 408 16.51 -0.07 8.66
C PRO A 408 15.73 1.00 7.86
N ALA A 409 15.15 1.97 8.56
CA ALA A 409 14.44 3.09 7.94
C ALA A 409 15.34 4.31 7.69
N GLY A 410 16.44 4.44 8.44
CA GLY A 410 17.41 5.53 8.36
C GLY A 410 18.79 5.11 7.80
N LEU A 411 19.85 5.76 8.30
CA LEU A 411 21.24 5.48 7.91
C LEU A 411 21.81 4.25 8.63
N GLY A 412 21.23 3.85 9.76
CA GLY A 412 21.61 2.72 10.59
C GLY A 412 20.40 1.96 11.12
N TRP A 413 20.65 0.93 11.93
CA TRP A 413 19.60 0.18 12.62
C TRP A 413 19.33 0.81 13.97
N ASP A 414 18.08 0.79 14.43
CA ASP A 414 17.76 1.20 15.78
C ASP A 414 17.88 0.06 16.79
N ILE A 415 18.14 0.42 18.05
CA ILE A 415 18.01 -0.50 19.18
C ILE A 415 16.54 -0.48 19.62
N GLY A 416 15.90 -1.65 19.76
CA GLY A 416 14.51 -1.78 20.18
C GLY A 416 13.59 -2.29 19.06
N ALA A 417 12.31 -2.42 19.39
CA ALA A 417 11.30 -2.96 18.48
C ALA A 417 10.84 -2.00 17.38
N ASP A 418 10.88 -0.70 17.69
CA ASP A 418 10.54 0.38 16.77
C ASP A 418 11.78 0.85 16.00
N GLU A 419 11.59 1.30 14.77
CA GLU A 419 12.60 1.98 13.97
C GLU A 419 12.15 3.42 13.79
N ALA A 420 12.74 4.32 14.57
CA ALA A 420 12.43 5.73 14.55
C ALA A 420 12.61 6.25 13.13
N GLN A 421 11.56 6.88 12.62
CA GLN A 421 11.64 7.58 11.36
C GLN A 421 11.82 9.08 11.62
N PRO A 422 12.73 9.74 10.91
CA PRO A 422 12.91 11.18 11.05
C PRO A 422 11.63 11.93 10.66
N ALA A 423 11.37 13.05 11.33
CA ALA A 423 10.25 13.92 10.95
C ALA A 423 10.49 14.48 9.55
N LEU A 424 9.45 14.48 8.72
CA LEU A 424 9.54 15.06 7.38
C LEU A 424 9.57 16.59 7.49
N SER A 425 10.74 17.18 7.24
CA SER A 425 10.86 18.63 7.10
C SER A 425 10.39 19.07 5.72
N GLY A 426 9.68 20.21 5.66
CA GLY A 426 9.15 20.77 4.42
C GLY A 426 7.99 19.98 3.81
N VAL A 427 7.27 19.18 4.61
CA VAL A 427 6.06 18.44 4.20
C VAL A 427 4.89 18.82 5.09
N TRP A 428 3.75 19.11 4.47
CA TRP A 428 2.50 19.44 5.15
C TRP A 428 1.43 18.39 4.87
N PHE A 429 0.69 18.00 5.90
CA PHE A 429 -0.24 16.88 5.84
C PHE A 429 -1.69 17.34 5.91
N VAL A 430 -2.50 16.89 4.95
CA VAL A 430 -3.92 17.24 4.83
C VAL A 430 -4.76 15.97 4.87
N ASP A 431 -5.72 15.94 5.78
CA ASP A 431 -6.70 14.87 5.94
C ASP A 431 -8.07 15.52 6.10
N PRO A 432 -9.09 15.20 5.26
CA PRO A 432 -10.41 15.82 5.40
C PRO A 432 -11.08 15.53 6.76
N GLU A 433 -10.64 14.49 7.47
CA GLU A 433 -11.08 14.14 8.83
C GLU A 433 -10.15 14.70 9.93
N GLY A 434 -9.04 15.33 9.54
CA GLY A 434 -8.04 15.88 10.45
C GLY A 434 -8.50 17.15 11.17
N THR A 435 -7.86 17.47 12.29
CA THR A 435 -8.17 18.67 13.10
C THR A 435 -6.93 19.44 13.55
N GLY A 436 -5.76 19.10 13.00
CA GLY A 436 -4.47 19.61 13.45
C GLY A 436 -3.92 20.81 12.69
N ASP A 437 -2.60 21.01 12.84
CA ASP A 437 -1.84 22.15 12.32
C ASP A 437 -1.09 21.85 11.00
N CYS A 438 -1.33 20.68 10.41
CA CYS A 438 -0.70 20.15 9.18
C CYS A 438 0.76 19.64 9.36
N THR A 439 1.31 19.53 10.57
CA THR A 439 2.76 19.23 10.76
C THR A 439 3.15 17.74 10.79
N SER A 440 2.18 16.85 10.95
CA SER A 440 2.36 15.38 10.85
C SER A 440 1.04 14.74 10.40
N TRP A 441 1.03 13.44 10.10
CA TRP A 441 -0.24 12.74 9.89
C TRP A 441 -1.15 12.74 11.12
N GLU A 442 -0.61 12.61 12.35
CA GLU A 442 -1.45 12.71 13.57
C GLU A 442 -2.03 14.13 13.76
N LYS A 443 -1.32 15.14 13.25
CA LYS A 443 -1.76 16.54 13.28
C LYS A 443 -2.18 17.05 11.90
N ALA A 444 -2.64 16.16 11.03
CA ALA A 444 -3.08 16.56 9.69
C ALA A 444 -4.23 17.56 9.82
N CYS A 445 -4.21 18.60 8.99
CA CYS A 445 -5.23 19.62 9.02
C CYS A 445 -6.41 19.28 8.09
N PRO A 446 -7.63 19.77 8.40
CA PRO A 446 -8.84 19.43 7.66
C PRO A 446 -8.89 19.95 6.22
N ALA A 447 -8.09 20.98 5.91
CA ALA A 447 -8.28 21.78 4.71
C ALA A 447 -6.99 22.00 3.95
N LEU A 448 -7.00 21.67 2.64
CA LEU A 448 -5.89 21.97 1.73
C LEU A 448 -5.50 23.45 1.73
N ALA A 449 -6.48 24.35 1.87
CA ALA A 449 -6.23 25.79 1.99
C ALA A 449 -5.33 26.16 3.18
N GLN A 450 -5.44 25.43 4.29
CA GLN A 450 -4.63 25.65 5.49
C GLN A 450 -3.17 25.24 5.24
N ALA A 451 -2.93 24.08 4.61
CA ALA A 451 -1.58 23.67 4.23
C ALA A 451 -0.95 24.62 3.21
N LEU A 452 -1.71 25.03 2.18
CA LEU A 452 -1.26 26.02 1.18
C LEU A 452 -0.90 27.38 1.81
N ALA A 453 -1.56 27.78 2.90
CA ALA A 453 -1.25 29.01 3.61
C ALA A 453 0.10 28.92 4.35
N GLN A 454 0.46 27.73 4.84
CA GLN A 454 1.66 27.50 5.64
C GLN A 454 2.90 27.16 4.81
N ALA A 455 2.73 26.44 3.71
CA ALA A 455 3.85 25.95 2.89
C ALA A 455 4.76 27.06 2.35
N ALA A 456 6.07 26.87 2.50
CA ALA A 456 7.10 27.70 1.90
C ALA A 456 7.41 27.26 0.46
N PRO A 457 8.05 28.12 -0.36
CA PRO A 457 8.54 27.75 -1.68
C PRO A 457 9.40 26.48 -1.65
N GLY A 458 9.09 25.51 -2.51
CA GLY A 458 9.79 24.22 -2.64
C GLY A 458 9.26 23.10 -1.73
N GLU A 459 8.32 23.39 -0.84
CA GLU A 459 7.75 22.40 0.09
C GLU A 459 6.64 21.57 -0.55
N GLU A 460 6.35 20.44 0.08
CA GLU A 460 5.36 19.46 -0.36
C GLU A 460 4.10 19.51 0.52
N ILE A 461 2.97 19.20 -0.09
CA ILE A 461 1.69 19.00 0.57
C ILE A 461 1.20 17.60 0.23
N TRP A 462 1.05 16.75 1.23
CA TRP A 462 0.61 15.37 1.11
C TRP A 462 -0.84 15.27 1.53
N LEU A 463 -1.68 14.78 0.62
CA LEU A 463 -3.11 14.68 0.82
C LEU A 463 -3.49 13.22 1.06
N ARG A 464 -4.09 12.95 2.22
CA ARG A 464 -4.69 11.65 2.53
C ARG A 464 -5.74 11.30 1.47
N ALA A 465 -5.80 10.03 1.10
CA ALA A 465 -6.83 9.50 0.24
C ALA A 465 -8.22 9.74 0.86
N GLY A 466 -9.20 9.98 0.00
CA GLY A 466 -10.50 10.52 0.40
C GLY A 466 -10.88 11.75 -0.42
N VAL A 467 -12.01 12.36 -0.07
CA VAL A 467 -12.60 13.49 -0.81
C VAL A 467 -12.35 14.80 -0.07
N HIS A 468 -11.57 15.68 -0.68
CA HIS A 468 -11.27 17.04 -0.25
C HIS A 468 -12.18 18.02 -0.99
N VAL A 469 -13.27 18.44 -0.34
CA VAL A 469 -14.28 19.31 -0.95
C VAL A 469 -13.86 20.78 -0.83
N LEU A 470 -13.85 21.49 -1.96
CA LEU A 470 -13.53 22.91 -2.05
C LEU A 470 -14.80 23.76 -2.17
N ALA A 471 -15.01 24.67 -1.22
CA ALA A 471 -16.09 25.66 -1.28
C ALA A 471 -15.84 26.78 -2.31
N ALA A 472 -14.58 27.00 -2.68
CA ALA A 472 -14.15 27.95 -3.68
C ALA A 472 -12.83 27.49 -4.29
N ALA A 473 -12.53 27.94 -5.51
CA ALA A 473 -11.26 27.68 -6.16
C ALA A 473 -10.07 28.14 -5.29
N LEU A 474 -9.06 27.29 -5.15
CA LEU A 474 -7.83 27.59 -4.41
C LEU A 474 -6.75 28.09 -5.36
N ARG A 475 -6.17 29.24 -5.03
CA ARG A 475 -5.09 29.84 -5.80
C ARG A 475 -3.74 29.41 -5.22
N ILE A 476 -2.89 28.81 -6.06
CA ILE A 476 -1.55 28.34 -5.68
C ILE A 476 -0.54 29.40 -6.10
N GLU A 477 -0.13 30.22 -5.14
CA GLU A 477 0.71 31.40 -5.35
C GLU A 477 2.20 31.17 -5.04
N ARG A 478 2.55 29.95 -4.59
CA ARG A 478 3.92 29.53 -4.26
C ARG A 478 4.31 28.29 -5.05
N PRO A 479 5.61 28.08 -5.35
CA PRO A 479 6.09 26.88 -6.04
C PRO A 479 6.06 25.69 -5.07
N VAL A 480 4.90 25.03 -4.96
CA VAL A 480 4.70 23.87 -4.06
C VAL A 480 4.28 22.65 -4.86
N ALA A 481 4.46 21.47 -4.27
CA ALA A 481 4.03 20.21 -4.86
C ALA A 481 2.87 19.59 -4.07
N LEU A 482 1.78 19.23 -4.74
CA LEU A 482 0.63 18.55 -4.15
C LEU A 482 0.63 17.08 -4.58
N TYR A 483 0.70 16.17 -3.62
CA TYR A 483 0.75 14.73 -3.86
C TYR A 483 -0.48 14.03 -3.26
N GLY A 484 -1.16 13.21 -4.06
CA GLY A 484 -2.21 12.28 -3.60
C GLY A 484 -1.69 10.85 -3.43
N GLY A 485 -2.51 9.98 -2.83
CA GLY A 485 -2.22 8.55 -2.70
C GLY A 485 -1.86 8.04 -1.30
N PHE A 486 -2.01 8.87 -0.27
CA PHE A 486 -1.57 8.55 1.09
C PHE A 486 -2.68 7.93 1.96
N ALA A 487 -2.34 6.94 2.78
CA ALA A 487 -3.22 6.29 3.75
C ALA A 487 -3.28 7.02 5.10
N GLY A 488 -2.31 7.90 5.39
CA GLY A 488 -2.24 8.67 6.64
C GLY A 488 -1.22 8.15 7.64
N GLY A 489 -0.16 7.49 7.15
CA GLY A 489 0.96 7.04 7.99
C GLY A 489 2.29 6.99 7.25
N GLU A 490 2.31 7.37 5.98
CA GLU A 490 3.51 7.38 5.17
C GLU A 490 4.48 8.47 5.63
N ARG A 491 5.76 8.13 5.63
CA ARG A 491 6.85 9.06 5.98
C ARG A 491 7.87 9.21 4.86
N ARG A 492 7.55 8.71 3.65
CA ARG A 492 8.26 8.98 2.39
C ARG A 492 7.25 9.06 1.25
N ARG A 493 7.48 9.96 0.29
CA ARG A 493 6.55 10.20 -0.82
C ARG A 493 6.35 8.93 -1.66
N GLU A 494 7.38 8.10 -1.78
CA GLU A 494 7.39 6.86 -2.57
C GLU A 494 6.51 5.76 -1.95
N MET A 495 6.09 5.89 -0.68
CA MET A 495 5.18 4.94 -0.03
C MET A 495 3.71 5.15 -0.44
N ARG A 496 3.39 6.26 -1.10
CA ARG A 496 2.04 6.54 -1.60
C ARG A 496 1.65 5.49 -2.66
N ASP A 497 0.37 5.17 -2.70
CA ASP A 497 -0.21 4.33 -3.75
C ASP A 497 -1.36 5.09 -4.41
N PHE A 498 -1.01 6.07 -5.24
CA PHE A 498 -1.99 6.96 -5.87
C PHE A 498 -2.85 6.27 -6.95
N ARG A 499 -2.47 5.05 -7.38
CA ARG A 499 -3.26 4.26 -8.33
C ARG A 499 -4.43 3.58 -7.63
N ASN A 500 -4.21 3.04 -6.43
CA ASN A 500 -5.25 2.33 -5.67
C ASN A 500 -5.90 3.17 -4.57
N ARG A 501 -5.25 4.22 -4.09
CA ARG A 501 -5.75 5.13 -3.04
C ARG A 501 -6.03 6.49 -3.64
N GLN A 502 -7.27 6.73 -4.05
CA GLN A 502 -7.61 7.99 -4.71
C GLN A 502 -7.70 9.15 -3.71
N THR A 503 -6.95 10.22 -3.99
CA THR A 503 -7.16 11.53 -3.38
C THR A 503 -7.99 12.38 -4.34
N VAL A 504 -9.24 12.64 -4.00
CA VAL A 504 -10.18 13.39 -4.83
C VAL A 504 -10.27 14.83 -4.32
N ILE A 505 -9.98 15.81 -5.17
CA ILE A 505 -10.32 17.22 -4.94
C ILE A 505 -11.58 17.52 -5.76
N ALA A 506 -12.65 17.93 -5.07
CA ALA A 506 -13.96 18.12 -5.68
C ALA A 506 -14.56 19.49 -5.34
N ALA A 507 -15.39 20.04 -6.23
CA ALA A 507 -16.06 21.31 -6.01
C ALA A 507 -17.35 21.14 -5.17
N ALA A 508 -17.62 22.06 -4.26
CA ALA A 508 -18.94 22.25 -3.67
C ALA A 508 -19.79 23.15 -4.58
N GLY A 509 -20.45 22.54 -5.57
CA GLY A 509 -21.32 23.27 -6.51
C GLY A 509 -20.58 23.85 -7.71
N GLU A 510 -21.03 25.00 -8.21
CA GLU A 510 -20.53 25.59 -9.46
C GLU A 510 -19.24 26.43 -9.26
N THR A 511 -18.14 25.79 -8.87
CA THR A 511 -16.84 26.46 -8.72
C THR A 511 -15.69 25.67 -9.35
N GLY A 512 -14.65 26.38 -9.78
CA GLY A 512 -13.40 25.75 -10.21
C GLY A 512 -12.62 25.18 -9.03
N LEU A 513 -11.59 24.36 -9.29
CA LEU A 513 -10.81 23.72 -8.21
C LEU A 513 -9.54 24.48 -7.88
N LEU A 514 -8.60 24.58 -8.83
CA LEU A 514 -7.26 25.12 -8.60
C LEU A 514 -6.91 26.20 -9.63
N VAL A 515 -6.24 27.25 -9.17
CA VAL A 515 -5.67 28.28 -10.04
C VAL A 515 -4.17 28.36 -9.81
N LEU A 516 -3.39 28.01 -10.82
CA LEU A 516 -1.93 28.11 -10.77
C LEU A 516 -1.51 29.56 -11.01
N ALA A 517 -0.76 30.12 -10.08
CA ALA A 517 -0.32 31.51 -10.09
C ALA A 517 1.18 31.67 -9.76
N SER A 518 1.92 30.57 -9.71
CA SER A 518 3.35 30.52 -9.37
C SER A 518 4.05 29.54 -10.29
N PRO A 519 5.29 29.82 -10.75
CA PRO A 519 6.06 28.86 -11.52
C PRO A 519 6.39 27.61 -10.69
N GLY A 520 6.70 26.50 -11.35
CA GLY A 520 7.20 25.30 -10.66
C GLY A 520 6.20 24.56 -9.76
N VAL A 521 4.90 24.87 -9.85
CA VAL A 521 3.86 24.11 -9.13
C VAL A 521 3.77 22.70 -9.71
N ARG A 522 3.71 21.69 -8.83
CA ARG A 522 3.48 20.29 -9.21
C ARG A 522 2.15 19.78 -8.65
N LEU A 523 1.36 19.13 -9.51
CA LEU A 523 0.19 18.34 -9.12
C LEU A 523 0.47 16.88 -9.50
N ASP A 524 0.38 15.96 -8.54
CA ASP A 524 0.74 14.57 -8.78
C ASP A 524 -0.16 13.54 -8.09
N GLY A 525 -0.74 12.63 -8.86
CA GLY A 525 -1.56 11.53 -8.32
C GLY A 525 -2.90 11.97 -7.74
N LEU A 526 -3.48 13.05 -8.28
CA LEU A 526 -4.75 13.63 -7.81
C LEU A 526 -5.90 13.29 -8.76
N VAL A 527 -7.10 13.11 -8.20
CA VAL A 527 -8.35 13.11 -8.97
C VAL A 527 -9.02 14.47 -8.81
N LEU A 528 -9.17 15.20 -9.91
CA LEU A 528 -9.76 16.53 -9.98
C LEU A 528 -11.13 16.41 -10.64
N ARG A 529 -12.20 16.58 -9.85
CA ARG A 529 -13.55 16.19 -10.28
C ARG A 529 -14.60 17.27 -10.03
N GLY A 530 -15.50 17.41 -11.02
CA GLY A 530 -16.72 18.20 -10.89
C GLY A 530 -16.51 19.71 -10.82
N GLY A 531 -15.32 20.19 -11.14
CA GLY A 531 -15.05 21.63 -11.21
C GLY A 531 -15.85 22.30 -12.33
N ASN A 532 -16.37 23.50 -12.06
CA ASN A 532 -17.17 24.29 -12.99
C ASN A 532 -16.74 25.76 -12.97
N ALA A 533 -16.10 26.22 -14.03
CA ALA A 533 -15.53 27.57 -14.12
C ALA A 533 -15.68 28.17 -15.52
N SER A 534 -15.40 29.47 -15.69
CA SER A 534 -15.35 30.05 -17.03
C SER A 534 -14.16 29.52 -17.84
N GLU A 535 -13.00 29.41 -17.21
CA GLU A 535 -11.73 29.01 -17.80
C GLU A 535 -11.12 27.91 -16.92
N GLY A 536 -10.97 26.70 -17.46
CA GLY A 536 -10.36 25.58 -16.74
C GLY A 536 -11.26 25.06 -15.62
N GLY A 537 -12.15 24.12 -15.93
CA GLY A 537 -13.14 23.64 -14.96
C GLY A 537 -12.49 23.10 -13.69
N ALA A 538 -11.42 22.33 -13.84
CA ALA A 538 -10.58 21.91 -12.71
C ALA A 538 -9.43 22.89 -12.46
N VAL A 539 -8.62 23.17 -13.48
CA VAL A 539 -7.36 23.91 -13.32
C VAL A 539 -7.26 25.05 -14.33
N GLY A 540 -6.99 26.27 -13.84
CA GLY A 540 -6.61 27.41 -14.68
C GLY A 540 -5.16 27.82 -14.44
N ALA A 541 -4.38 27.98 -15.50
CA ALA A 541 -2.99 28.45 -15.46
C ALA A 541 -2.82 29.69 -16.34
N TYR A 542 -2.31 30.78 -15.75
CA TYR A 542 -2.29 32.10 -16.40
C TYR A 542 -0.88 32.72 -16.37
N GLY A 543 -0.16 32.64 -17.49
CA GLY A 543 1.19 33.18 -17.63
C GLY A 543 2.20 32.52 -16.68
N VAL A 544 1.98 31.24 -16.36
CA VAL A 544 2.81 30.48 -15.41
C VAL A 544 3.81 29.62 -16.18
N GLU A 545 5.06 29.63 -15.73
CA GLU A 545 6.15 28.86 -16.31
C GLU A 545 6.47 27.60 -15.51
N GLY A 546 6.73 26.49 -16.19
CA GLY A 546 7.28 25.26 -15.61
C GLY A 546 6.36 24.53 -14.63
N PHE A 547 5.03 24.66 -14.72
CA PHE A 547 4.13 23.81 -13.93
C PHE A 547 4.13 22.37 -14.47
N VAL A 548 3.95 21.39 -13.58
CA VAL A 548 3.89 19.97 -13.93
C VAL A 548 2.63 19.32 -13.36
N ILE A 549 1.89 18.62 -14.21
CA ILE A 549 0.72 17.81 -13.85
C ILE A 549 1.03 16.37 -14.24
N ALA A 550 1.16 15.47 -13.26
CA ALA A 550 1.63 14.11 -13.48
C ALA A 550 0.70 13.07 -12.82
N GLY A 551 0.35 11.98 -13.50
CA GLY A 551 -0.43 10.91 -12.86
C GLY A 551 -1.82 11.34 -12.37
N CYS A 552 -2.36 12.45 -12.90
CA CYS A 552 -3.62 13.04 -12.44
C CYS A 552 -4.80 12.54 -13.28
N ARG A 553 -6.00 12.60 -12.71
CA ARG A 553 -7.26 12.27 -13.38
C ARG A 553 -8.19 13.47 -13.35
N PHE A 554 -8.65 13.93 -14.51
CA PHE A 554 -9.61 15.02 -14.66
C PHE A 554 -10.94 14.45 -15.13
N GLU A 555 -11.94 14.46 -14.25
CA GLU A 555 -13.19 13.74 -14.47
C GLU A 555 -14.41 14.66 -14.35
N GLY A 556 -15.23 14.70 -15.41
CA GLY A 556 -16.54 15.37 -15.37
C GLY A 556 -16.46 16.87 -15.06
N ASN A 557 -15.37 17.53 -15.43
CA ASN A 557 -15.21 18.98 -15.24
C ASN A 557 -15.86 19.76 -16.38
N ARG A 558 -16.31 20.98 -16.09
CA ARG A 558 -17.02 21.83 -17.02
C ARG A 558 -16.43 23.23 -17.10
N ALA A 559 -16.28 23.76 -18.31
CA ALA A 559 -15.95 25.17 -18.48
C ALA A 559 -16.50 25.81 -19.76
N ILE A 560 -16.28 27.11 -19.95
CA ILE A 560 -16.45 27.73 -21.27
C ILE A 560 -15.29 27.33 -22.17
N HIS A 561 -14.06 27.42 -21.68
CA HIS A 561 -12.83 27.02 -22.34
C HIS A 561 -12.03 26.06 -21.47
N GLY A 562 -11.58 24.94 -22.04
CA GLY A 562 -10.80 23.94 -21.29
C GLY A 562 -11.64 23.28 -20.22
N GLY A 563 -12.47 22.30 -20.59
CA GLY A 563 -13.41 21.66 -19.66
C GLY A 563 -12.74 21.17 -18.39
N ALA A 564 -11.50 20.67 -18.49
CA ALA A 564 -10.63 20.36 -17.37
C ALA A 564 -9.57 21.44 -17.11
N LEU A 565 -8.72 21.72 -18.11
CA LEU A 565 -7.53 22.56 -17.97
C LEU A 565 -7.56 23.71 -18.99
N PHE A 566 -7.36 24.93 -18.50
CA PHE A 566 -7.13 26.10 -19.34
C PHE A 566 -5.74 26.68 -19.07
N VAL A 567 -4.97 26.90 -20.12
CA VAL A 567 -3.63 27.50 -20.06
C VAL A 567 -3.58 28.71 -20.96
N ARG A 568 -3.29 29.90 -20.41
CA ARG A 568 -3.12 31.13 -21.20
C ARG A 568 -1.75 31.74 -20.95
N GLY A 569 -0.90 31.73 -21.98
CA GLY A 569 0.51 32.09 -21.85
C GLY A 569 1.30 31.13 -20.95
N GLY A 570 2.62 31.31 -20.93
CA GLY A 570 3.53 30.47 -20.15
C GLY A 570 3.83 29.11 -20.77
N ALA A 571 4.49 28.24 -20.00
CA ALA A 571 4.83 26.88 -20.39
C ALA A 571 4.58 25.88 -19.25
N GLY A 572 4.28 24.64 -19.61
CA GLY A 572 4.06 23.58 -18.64
C GLY A 572 4.04 22.20 -19.27
N ARG A 573 3.89 21.18 -18.41
CA ARG A 573 3.89 19.78 -18.82
C ARG A 573 2.77 19.00 -18.16
N VAL A 574 2.05 18.22 -18.96
CA VAL A 574 1.04 17.26 -18.55
C VAL A 574 1.54 15.87 -18.93
N GLU A 575 1.70 14.99 -17.97
CA GLU A 575 2.22 13.64 -18.22
C GLU A 575 1.42 12.55 -17.51
N ASN A 576 1.31 11.40 -18.17
CA ASN A 576 0.69 10.18 -17.62
C ASN A 576 -0.65 10.44 -16.93
N SER A 577 -1.47 11.31 -17.53
CA SER A 577 -2.72 11.80 -16.94
C SER A 577 -3.92 11.36 -17.77
N LEU A 578 -5.07 11.25 -17.11
CA LEU A 578 -6.34 10.92 -17.75
C LEU A 578 -7.26 12.14 -17.78
N PHE A 579 -7.84 12.43 -18.94
CA PHE A 579 -8.93 13.37 -19.11
C PHE A 579 -10.16 12.62 -19.60
N ALA A 580 -11.16 12.48 -18.73
CA ALA A 580 -12.36 11.69 -19.02
C ALA A 580 -13.65 12.48 -18.81
N GLY A 581 -14.50 12.52 -19.84
CA GLY A 581 -15.86 13.07 -19.72
C GLY A 581 -15.91 14.56 -19.39
N ASN A 582 -14.89 15.34 -19.73
CA ASN A 582 -14.87 16.79 -19.48
C ASN A 582 -15.63 17.53 -20.59
N LEU A 583 -16.24 18.66 -20.25
CA LEU A 583 -17.13 19.42 -21.14
C LEU A 583 -16.72 20.89 -21.23
N ALA A 584 -16.40 21.35 -22.44
CA ALA A 584 -16.26 22.77 -22.75
C ALA A 584 -17.44 23.28 -23.58
N LEU A 585 -18.04 24.39 -23.16
CA LEU A 585 -19.12 25.02 -23.92
C LEU A 585 -18.64 25.54 -25.27
N ARG A 586 -17.38 25.98 -25.38
CA ARG A 586 -16.80 26.49 -26.63
C ARG A 586 -15.68 25.61 -27.16
N SER A 587 -14.51 25.62 -26.54
CA SER A 587 -13.29 25.03 -27.11
C SER A 587 -12.51 24.23 -26.08
N GLY A 588 -11.89 23.14 -26.53
CA GLY A 588 -11.02 22.30 -25.70
C GLY A 588 -11.81 21.52 -24.67
N GLY A 589 -12.46 20.43 -25.07
CA GLY A 589 -13.35 19.68 -24.18
C GLY A 589 -12.63 19.18 -22.94
N ALA A 590 -11.37 18.78 -23.07
CA ALA A 590 -10.45 18.61 -21.95
C ALA A 590 -9.57 19.84 -21.75
N ILE A 591 -8.74 20.19 -22.73
CA ILE A 591 -7.69 21.21 -22.60
C ILE A 591 -7.88 22.32 -23.63
N ALA A 592 -7.79 23.57 -23.19
CA ALA A 592 -7.61 24.72 -24.08
C ALA A 592 -6.31 25.47 -23.73
N ALA A 593 -5.44 25.66 -24.73
CA ALA A 593 -4.14 26.31 -24.59
C ALA A 593 -4.02 27.52 -25.53
N GLU A 594 -3.95 28.73 -24.97
CA GLU A 594 -3.92 29.99 -25.71
C GLU A 594 -2.60 30.73 -25.51
N GLY A 595 -1.78 30.82 -26.56
CA GLY A 595 -0.46 31.44 -26.51
C GLY A 595 0.51 30.76 -25.53
N ALA A 596 0.27 29.50 -25.18
CA ALA A 596 1.02 28.73 -24.20
C ALA A 596 1.82 27.60 -24.85
N ALA A 597 3.03 27.34 -24.37
CA ALA A 597 3.87 26.22 -24.78
C ALA A 597 3.64 25.01 -23.85
N LEU A 598 2.65 24.18 -24.17
CA LEU A 598 2.28 23.01 -23.37
C LEU A 598 2.84 21.71 -23.97
N GLU A 599 3.49 20.91 -23.14
CA GLU A 599 3.85 19.51 -23.46
C GLU A 599 2.81 18.55 -22.87
N ILE A 600 2.28 17.63 -23.67
CA ILE A 600 1.33 16.60 -23.27
C ILE A 600 1.91 15.24 -23.65
N VAL A 601 2.19 14.41 -22.65
CA VAL A 601 2.96 13.16 -22.83
C VAL A 601 2.26 11.98 -22.15
N GLY A 602 2.23 10.81 -22.77
CA GLY A 602 1.81 9.57 -22.09
C GLY A 602 0.37 9.57 -21.58
N SER A 603 -0.48 10.47 -22.10
CA SER A 603 -1.78 10.79 -21.51
C SER A 603 -2.95 10.25 -22.32
N VAL A 604 -4.08 10.02 -21.65
CA VAL A 604 -5.29 9.48 -22.25
C VAL A 604 -6.41 10.52 -22.22
N PHE A 605 -7.06 10.73 -23.36
CA PHE A 605 -8.19 11.62 -23.55
C PHE A 605 -9.38 10.81 -24.03
N HIS A 606 -10.40 10.67 -23.19
CA HIS A 606 -11.55 9.84 -23.49
C HIS A 606 -12.88 10.56 -23.24
N GLY A 607 -13.77 10.56 -24.24
CA GLY A 607 -15.15 11.01 -24.07
C GLY A 607 -15.28 12.50 -23.71
N ASN A 608 -14.31 13.34 -24.06
CA ASN A 608 -14.38 14.78 -23.77
C ASN A 608 -15.16 15.52 -24.87
N GLU A 609 -15.98 16.51 -24.51
CA GLU A 609 -16.86 17.21 -25.44
C GLU A 609 -16.58 18.72 -25.50
N ALA A 610 -16.50 19.27 -26.71
CA ALA A 610 -16.41 20.70 -26.97
C ALA A 610 -17.57 21.21 -27.86
N GLY A 611 -17.95 22.47 -27.66
CA GLY A 611 -18.80 23.20 -28.59
C GLY A 611 -20.30 23.11 -28.34
N ALA A 612 -20.72 22.88 -27.09
CA ALA A 612 -22.13 22.88 -26.71
C ALA A 612 -22.85 24.21 -26.99
N SER A 613 -22.14 25.33 -27.16
CA SER A 613 -22.73 26.66 -27.38
C SER A 613 -23.01 27.03 -28.85
N GLY A 614 -22.66 26.18 -29.82
CA GLY A 614 -23.01 26.35 -31.25
C GLY A 614 -22.33 27.49 -32.02
N GLN A 615 -21.23 28.04 -31.53
CA GLN A 615 -20.46 29.09 -32.23
C GLN A 615 -19.59 28.53 -33.37
N THR A 616 -19.10 29.39 -34.26
CA THR A 616 -18.21 29.03 -35.37
C THR A 616 -16.73 29.11 -34.97
N LEU A 617 -15.88 28.27 -35.59
CA LEU A 617 -14.43 28.20 -35.34
C LEU A 617 -14.05 27.80 -33.90
N THR A 618 -14.91 27.03 -33.24
CA THR A 618 -14.57 26.33 -32.00
C THR A 618 -14.39 24.83 -32.29
N GLY A 619 -13.83 24.06 -31.36
CA GLY A 619 -13.51 22.65 -31.59
C GLY A 619 -12.49 22.09 -30.61
N GLY A 620 -11.86 20.97 -30.97
CA GLY A 620 -10.90 20.28 -30.12
C GLY A 620 -11.60 19.54 -28.98
N GLY A 621 -12.41 18.53 -29.30
CA GLY A 621 -13.13 17.74 -28.30
C GLY A 621 -12.21 17.25 -27.18
N GLY A 622 -10.98 16.85 -27.50
CA GLY A 622 -9.89 16.69 -26.55
C GLY A 622 -9.17 18.01 -26.27
N VAL A 623 -8.38 18.47 -27.25
CA VAL A 623 -7.44 19.59 -27.10
C VAL A 623 -7.74 20.68 -28.13
N TYR A 624 -7.84 21.93 -27.67
CA TYR A 624 -7.84 23.12 -28.50
C TYR A 624 -6.59 23.96 -28.24
N THR A 625 -5.99 24.52 -29.29
CA THR A 625 -4.85 25.44 -29.13
C THR A 625 -4.80 26.56 -30.16
N THR A 626 -4.28 27.71 -29.73
CA THR A 626 -4.02 28.88 -30.57
C THR A 626 -2.72 29.59 -30.17
N GLY A 627 -2.03 30.22 -31.12
CA GLY A 627 -0.78 30.96 -30.88
C GLY A 627 0.46 30.05 -30.88
N ALA A 628 1.06 29.81 -29.71
CA ALA A 628 2.35 29.14 -29.60
C ALA A 628 2.35 27.65 -30.02
N GLY A 629 1.18 27.01 -30.04
CA GLY A 629 1.03 25.57 -30.30
C GLY A 629 1.38 24.69 -29.11
N VAL A 630 1.07 23.40 -29.22
CA VAL A 630 1.37 22.39 -28.18
C VAL A 630 2.16 21.23 -28.75
N ALA A 631 2.89 20.53 -27.89
CA ALA A 631 3.57 19.29 -28.22
C ALA A 631 2.82 18.12 -27.59
N ILE A 632 2.35 17.17 -28.40
CA ILE A 632 1.60 15.99 -27.97
C ILE A 632 2.40 14.75 -28.38
N ALA A 633 2.72 13.88 -27.43
CA ALA A 633 3.49 12.69 -27.70
C ALA A 633 3.00 11.49 -26.90
N ASN A 634 3.02 10.30 -27.51
CA ASN A 634 2.69 9.06 -26.80
C ASN A 634 1.31 9.11 -26.12
N CYS A 635 0.33 9.74 -26.76
CA CYS A 635 -1.00 9.94 -26.17
C CYS A 635 -2.05 9.08 -26.88
N THR A 636 -3.15 8.83 -26.20
CA THR A 636 -4.32 8.14 -26.76
C THR A 636 -5.55 9.04 -26.69
N PHE A 637 -6.17 9.31 -27.83
CA PHE A 637 -7.42 10.03 -27.98
C PHE A 637 -8.49 9.06 -28.50
N HIS A 638 -9.64 9.03 -27.81
CA HIS A 638 -10.75 8.18 -28.17
C HIS A 638 -12.10 8.81 -27.77
N GLU A 639 -13.07 8.80 -28.68
CA GLU A 639 -14.43 9.29 -28.44
C GLU A 639 -14.54 10.74 -27.94
N ASN A 640 -13.52 11.56 -28.19
CA ASN A 640 -13.61 12.99 -27.97
C ASN A 640 -14.43 13.62 -29.08
N ARG A 641 -15.28 14.60 -28.73
CA ARG A 641 -16.31 15.11 -29.61
C ARG A 641 -16.30 16.62 -29.72
N ALA A 642 -16.19 17.13 -30.93
CA ALA A 642 -16.54 18.50 -31.29
C ALA A 642 -17.96 18.51 -31.88
N ARG A 643 -18.96 18.76 -31.02
CA ARG A 643 -20.36 18.40 -31.28
C ARG A 643 -21.04 19.18 -32.41
N HIS A 644 -20.67 20.44 -32.60
CA HIS A 644 -21.43 21.33 -33.48
C HIS A 644 -21.04 21.18 -34.95
N ALA A 645 -22.00 21.37 -35.87
CA ALA A 645 -21.84 21.13 -37.31
C ALA A 645 -20.78 21.99 -38.01
N ARG A 646 -20.27 23.04 -37.34
CA ARG A 646 -19.21 23.92 -37.84
C ARG A 646 -17.89 23.77 -37.09
N ASN A 647 -17.82 22.82 -36.16
CA ASN A 647 -16.65 22.58 -35.34
C ASN A 647 -15.74 21.55 -35.99
N ARG A 648 -14.47 21.60 -35.57
CA ARG A 648 -13.40 20.80 -36.15
C ARG A 648 -12.58 20.10 -35.08
N GLY A 649 -11.89 19.02 -35.47
CA GLY A 649 -10.94 18.31 -34.62
C GLY A 649 -11.63 17.70 -33.40
N GLY A 650 -12.18 16.49 -33.53
CA GLY A 650 -12.76 15.77 -32.41
C GLY A 650 -11.70 15.48 -31.35
N ALA A 651 -10.51 15.06 -31.77
CA ALA A 651 -9.36 14.91 -30.87
C ALA A 651 -8.66 16.25 -30.64
N VAL A 652 -8.11 16.85 -31.69
CA VAL A 652 -7.25 18.04 -31.62
C VAL A 652 -7.64 19.08 -32.65
N PHE A 653 -7.83 20.33 -32.21
CA PHE A 653 -7.96 21.48 -33.09
C PHE A 653 -6.89 22.53 -32.80
N ALA A 654 -5.98 22.74 -33.75
CA ALA A 654 -5.00 23.81 -33.71
C ALA A 654 -5.40 24.93 -34.69
N TYR A 655 -5.52 26.16 -34.17
CA TYR A 655 -5.90 27.34 -34.93
C TYR A 655 -4.84 28.42 -34.78
N LEU A 656 -4.15 28.81 -35.86
CA LEU A 656 -3.00 29.73 -35.81
C LEU A 656 -1.93 29.26 -34.81
N ALA A 657 -1.67 27.95 -34.79
CA ALA A 657 -0.82 27.28 -33.80
C ALA A 657 -0.07 26.10 -34.41
N ASP A 658 1.25 26.13 -34.37
CA ASP A 658 2.12 25.09 -34.94
C ASP A 658 2.30 23.90 -33.97
N THR A 659 1.22 23.13 -33.81
CA THR A 659 1.17 21.94 -32.96
C THR A 659 1.91 20.75 -33.56
N ARG A 660 2.62 19.99 -32.71
CA ARG A 660 3.27 18.74 -33.07
C ARG A 660 2.60 17.56 -32.37
N ILE A 661 2.26 16.52 -33.12
CA ILE A 661 1.66 15.28 -32.60
C ILE A 661 2.52 14.09 -33.05
N GLU A 662 3.03 13.32 -32.11
CA GLU A 662 3.93 12.20 -32.39
C GLU A 662 3.59 10.93 -31.60
N ASN A 663 3.85 9.74 -32.16
CA ASN A 663 3.70 8.43 -31.49
C ASN A 663 2.34 8.23 -30.80
N SER A 664 1.29 8.84 -31.31
CA SER A 664 -0.01 8.89 -30.64
C SER A 664 -1.05 8.07 -31.41
N ILE A 665 -2.09 7.66 -30.69
CA ILE A 665 -3.29 7.05 -31.28
C ILE A 665 -4.42 8.08 -31.19
N LEU A 666 -5.03 8.41 -32.32
CA LEU A 666 -6.21 9.27 -32.42
C LEU A 666 -7.25 8.49 -33.24
N TRP A 667 -8.26 7.96 -32.55
CA TRP A 667 -9.13 6.96 -33.16
C TRP A 667 -10.55 6.98 -32.58
N GLY A 668 -11.53 7.13 -33.46
CA GLY A 668 -12.95 7.15 -33.08
C GLY A 668 -13.38 8.47 -32.46
N ASP A 669 -12.61 9.54 -32.67
CA ASP A 669 -13.00 10.89 -32.28
C ASP A 669 -14.00 11.46 -33.31
N GLN A 670 -14.80 12.46 -32.90
CA GLN A 670 -15.98 12.90 -33.64
C GLN A 670 -16.00 14.42 -33.86
N ALA A 671 -16.01 14.85 -35.11
CA ALA A 671 -16.33 16.22 -35.50
C ALA A 671 -17.03 16.25 -36.85
N ALA A 672 -17.72 17.35 -37.16
CA ALA A 672 -18.33 17.53 -38.47
C ALA A 672 -17.31 17.75 -39.60
N ILE A 673 -16.14 18.29 -39.24
CA ILE A 673 -15.03 18.58 -40.15
C ILE A 673 -13.76 18.07 -39.46
N ASP A 674 -12.96 17.27 -40.14
CA ASP A 674 -11.71 16.73 -39.61
C ASP A 674 -11.91 16.03 -38.24
N PRO A 675 -12.48 14.81 -38.22
CA PRO A 675 -12.94 14.15 -36.99
C PRO A 675 -11.85 13.88 -35.96
N GLU A 676 -10.61 13.68 -36.39
CA GLU A 676 -9.46 13.44 -35.51
C GLU A 676 -8.69 14.75 -35.27
N VAL A 677 -8.04 15.27 -36.32
CA VAL A 677 -7.10 16.40 -36.23
C VAL A 677 -7.43 17.48 -37.26
N ALA A 678 -7.64 18.70 -36.77
CA ALA A 678 -7.78 19.90 -37.59
C ALA A 678 -6.59 20.85 -37.36
N LEU A 679 -5.84 21.15 -38.42
CA LEU A 679 -4.70 22.10 -38.40
C LEU A 679 -5.04 23.30 -39.29
N PHE A 680 -5.46 24.42 -38.70
CA PHE A 680 -5.93 25.57 -39.45
C PHE A 680 -4.99 26.76 -39.33
N ALA A 681 -4.48 27.22 -40.47
CA ALA A 681 -3.50 28.31 -40.55
C ALA A 681 -2.24 28.05 -39.68
N SER A 682 -1.77 26.80 -39.71
CA SER A 682 -0.63 26.29 -38.94
C SER A 682 0.42 25.68 -39.88
N PRO A 683 1.22 26.50 -40.60
CA PRO A 683 2.08 26.04 -41.67
C PRO A 683 3.25 25.15 -41.22
N ALA A 684 3.63 25.19 -39.93
CA ALA A 684 4.70 24.36 -39.37
C ALA A 684 4.18 23.27 -38.41
N ALA A 685 2.87 23.07 -38.30
CA ALA A 685 2.30 21.94 -37.58
C ALA A 685 2.71 20.61 -38.22
N ALA A 686 2.89 19.58 -37.40
CA ALA A 686 3.34 18.28 -37.85
C ALA A 686 2.64 17.15 -37.09
N VAL A 687 2.27 16.10 -37.81
CA VAL A 687 1.70 14.87 -37.26
C VAL A 687 2.50 13.70 -37.80
N THR A 688 3.17 12.96 -36.92
CA THR A 688 4.19 11.98 -37.31
C THR A 688 4.10 10.69 -36.49
N ALA A 689 4.35 9.53 -37.11
CA ALA A 689 4.35 8.23 -36.42
C ALA A 689 3.08 7.92 -35.60
N CYS A 690 1.90 8.41 -36.03
CA CYS A 690 0.63 8.21 -35.33
C CYS A 690 -0.25 7.13 -35.99
N HIS A 691 -1.19 6.57 -35.23
CA HIS A 691 -2.37 5.89 -35.78
C HIS A 691 -3.56 6.84 -35.76
N ILE A 692 -4.14 7.15 -36.92
CA ILE A 692 -5.15 8.21 -37.07
C ILE A 692 -6.30 7.75 -37.96
N ASP A 693 -7.54 7.79 -37.46
CA ASP A 693 -8.76 7.44 -38.21
C ASP A 693 -9.25 8.53 -39.18
N GLN A 694 -8.33 9.28 -39.81
CA GLN A 694 -8.67 10.39 -40.70
C GLN A 694 -7.90 10.29 -42.03
N GLU A 695 -8.61 10.55 -43.13
CA GLU A 695 -8.00 10.63 -44.46
C GLU A 695 -7.00 11.81 -44.55
N GLY A 696 -6.03 11.69 -45.45
CA GLY A 696 -5.01 12.72 -45.66
C GLY A 696 -3.76 12.62 -44.77
N PHE A 697 -3.75 11.75 -43.75
CA PHE A 697 -2.58 11.56 -42.86
C PHE A 697 -1.74 10.32 -43.19
N ALA A 698 -2.34 9.27 -43.76
CA ALA A 698 -1.72 7.93 -43.85
C ALA A 698 -0.56 7.78 -44.87
N ALA A 699 -0.32 8.78 -45.72
CA ALA A 699 0.69 8.71 -46.80
C ALA A 699 1.99 9.45 -46.48
N GLU A 700 2.10 10.14 -45.34
CA GLU A 700 3.25 10.98 -44.99
C GLU A 700 3.76 10.70 -43.57
N ARG A 701 5.08 10.80 -43.38
CA ARG A 701 5.75 10.93 -42.07
C ARG A 701 5.47 9.80 -41.06
N GLY A 702 5.26 8.57 -41.55
CA GLY A 702 5.17 7.36 -40.72
C GLY A 702 3.81 7.12 -40.04
N ASN A 703 2.79 7.92 -40.36
CA ASN A 703 1.43 7.70 -39.87
C ASN A 703 0.78 6.47 -40.52
N ARG A 704 -0.21 5.88 -39.84
CA ARG A 704 -1.00 4.75 -40.33
C ARG A 704 -2.48 4.96 -40.04
N ARG A 705 -3.36 4.41 -40.88
CA ARG A 705 -4.82 4.41 -40.70
C ARG A 705 -5.30 2.96 -40.59
N GLU A 706 -4.99 2.34 -39.47
CA GLU A 706 -5.32 0.95 -39.13
C GLU A 706 -5.90 0.93 -37.71
N ASP A 707 -6.94 0.10 -37.47
CA ASP A 707 -7.58 0.01 -36.14
C ASP A 707 -6.53 -0.37 -35.09
N PRO A 708 -6.37 0.42 -34.01
CA PRO A 708 -5.38 0.17 -32.98
C PRO A 708 -5.65 -1.11 -32.18
N ARG A 709 -6.85 -1.71 -32.23
CA ARG A 709 -7.24 -2.95 -31.54
C ARG A 709 -6.89 -2.94 -30.05
N TRP A 710 -7.78 -2.35 -29.26
CA TRP A 710 -7.69 -2.40 -27.80
C TRP A 710 -8.39 -3.62 -27.21
N VAL A 711 -7.99 -4.00 -26.00
CA VAL A 711 -8.60 -5.10 -25.24
C VAL A 711 -10.09 -4.85 -24.98
N ALA A 712 -10.46 -3.66 -24.51
CA ALA A 712 -11.87 -3.32 -24.26
C ALA A 712 -12.12 -1.79 -24.28
N ARG A 713 -12.10 -1.19 -25.49
CA ARG A 713 -12.28 0.27 -25.67
C ARG A 713 -13.57 0.85 -25.07
N GLU A 714 -14.68 0.12 -25.17
CA GLU A 714 -16.00 0.53 -24.63
C GLU A 714 -16.02 0.63 -23.09
N ALA A 715 -15.07 -0.04 -22.42
CA ALA A 715 -14.90 0.01 -20.97
C ALA A 715 -13.82 1.03 -20.54
N GLY A 716 -13.25 1.80 -21.49
CA GLY A 716 -12.13 2.69 -21.26
C GLY A 716 -10.79 1.97 -21.05
N ASP A 717 -10.69 0.70 -21.43
CA ASP A 717 -9.44 -0.08 -21.35
C ASP A 717 -8.68 -0.01 -22.67
N PHE A 718 -7.69 0.89 -22.70
CA PHE A 718 -6.86 1.19 -23.86
C PHE A 718 -5.58 0.35 -23.94
N ARG A 719 -5.48 -0.76 -23.22
CA ARG A 719 -4.39 -1.73 -23.42
C ARG A 719 -4.47 -2.29 -24.84
N LEU A 720 -3.33 -2.40 -25.51
CA LEU A 720 -3.25 -2.94 -26.87
C LEU A 720 -3.48 -4.47 -26.85
N ALA A 721 -4.33 -4.96 -27.74
CA ALA A 721 -4.53 -6.40 -27.96
C ALA A 721 -3.27 -7.02 -28.62
N PRO A 722 -3.01 -8.33 -28.44
CA PRO A 722 -1.79 -8.98 -28.95
C PRO A 722 -1.57 -8.87 -30.47
N ASP A 723 -2.61 -8.60 -31.25
CA ASP A 723 -2.56 -8.46 -32.71
C ASP A 723 -2.66 -7.00 -33.17
N SER A 724 -2.47 -6.05 -32.25
CA SER A 724 -2.53 -4.61 -32.53
C SER A 724 -1.42 -4.16 -33.50
N PRO A 725 -1.72 -3.32 -34.50
CA PRO A 725 -0.72 -2.71 -35.37
C PRO A 725 0.10 -1.60 -34.68
N CYS A 726 -0.28 -1.22 -33.45
CA CYS A 726 0.41 -0.19 -32.67
C CYS A 726 1.62 -0.71 -31.89
N ILE A 727 1.73 -2.04 -31.75
CA ILE A 727 2.84 -2.70 -31.05
C ILE A 727 4.14 -2.54 -31.84
N ASP A 728 5.22 -2.12 -31.17
CA ASP A 728 6.55 -1.87 -31.72
C ASP A 728 6.55 -0.92 -32.95
N ALA A 729 5.55 -0.04 -33.04
CA ALA A 729 5.32 0.79 -34.21
C ALA A 729 5.76 2.26 -34.03
N GLY A 730 6.11 2.66 -32.81
CA GLY A 730 6.49 4.02 -32.47
C GLY A 730 7.94 4.35 -32.83
N ALA A 731 8.23 5.65 -32.96
CA ALA A 731 9.57 6.15 -33.21
C ALA A 731 10.35 6.35 -31.90
N GLU A 732 11.50 5.70 -31.75
CA GLU A 732 12.37 5.85 -30.56
C GLU A 732 13.08 7.21 -30.48
N THR A 733 13.19 7.93 -31.61
CA THR A 733 13.76 9.29 -31.66
C THR A 733 12.73 10.38 -31.39
N ALA A 734 11.53 10.03 -30.89
CA ALA A 734 10.45 10.97 -30.68
C ALA A 734 10.81 12.04 -29.64
N MET A 735 10.26 13.23 -29.83
CA MET A 735 10.65 14.45 -29.11
C MET A 735 10.45 14.37 -27.58
N LEU A 736 9.51 13.53 -27.11
CA LEU A 736 9.07 13.45 -25.71
C LEU A 736 8.74 12.01 -25.30
N LEU A 737 9.75 11.15 -25.25
CA LEU A 737 9.60 9.76 -24.80
C LEU A 737 9.64 9.68 -23.25
N PRO A 738 8.55 9.26 -22.57
CA PRO A 738 8.56 9.12 -21.11
C PRO A 738 9.34 7.86 -20.67
N ALA A 739 9.77 7.82 -19.41
CA ALA A 739 10.45 6.63 -18.85
C ALA A 739 9.49 5.45 -18.62
N GLU A 740 8.24 5.77 -18.25
CA GLU A 740 7.17 4.82 -18.00
C GLU A 740 5.94 5.16 -18.84
N ASP A 741 5.14 4.15 -19.18
CA ASP A 741 3.83 4.28 -19.79
C ASP A 741 2.77 4.74 -18.77
N PHE A 742 1.53 4.93 -19.23
CA PHE A 742 0.41 5.36 -18.41
C PHE A 742 0.10 4.41 -17.23
N LEU A 743 0.40 3.12 -17.35
CA LEU A 743 0.20 2.11 -16.31
C LEU A 743 1.40 1.97 -15.38
N GLY A 744 2.52 2.66 -15.65
CA GLY A 744 3.76 2.61 -14.89
C GLY A 744 4.73 1.51 -15.31
N ASN A 745 4.53 0.91 -16.47
CA ASN A 745 5.48 -0.05 -17.02
C ASN A 745 6.59 0.71 -17.75
N PRO A 746 7.82 0.16 -17.86
CA PRO A 746 8.86 0.76 -18.69
C PRO A 746 8.35 1.05 -20.11
N ARG A 747 8.73 2.21 -20.67
CA ARG A 747 8.23 2.62 -21.99
C ARG A 747 8.82 1.81 -23.16
N LEU A 748 10.00 1.22 -23.00
CA LEU A 748 10.58 0.32 -24.01
C LEU A 748 10.55 -1.11 -23.47
N GLN A 749 9.67 -1.95 -24.01
CA GLN A 749 9.56 -3.36 -23.62
C GLN A 749 9.83 -4.33 -24.78
N GLY A 750 9.54 -3.92 -26.01
CA GLY A 750 9.72 -4.74 -27.22
C GLY A 750 10.93 -4.32 -28.06
N ALA A 751 10.78 -4.46 -29.38
CA ALA A 751 11.76 -4.05 -30.37
C ALA A 751 11.76 -2.54 -30.62
N ALA A 752 10.65 -1.86 -30.31
CA ALA A 752 10.51 -0.42 -30.28
C ALA A 752 9.49 -0.02 -29.21
N VAL A 753 9.18 1.27 -29.08
CA VAL A 753 8.04 1.72 -28.27
C VAL A 753 6.73 1.51 -29.00
N ASP A 754 5.66 1.28 -28.26
CA ASP A 754 4.31 1.26 -28.81
C ASP A 754 3.79 2.67 -29.09
N ARG A 755 2.88 2.80 -30.06
CA ARG A 755 2.15 4.06 -30.24
C ARG A 755 1.02 4.15 -29.23
N GLY A 756 0.75 5.36 -28.74
CA GLY A 756 -0.28 5.62 -27.72
C GLY A 756 0.27 5.61 -26.30
N ALA A 757 -0.61 5.75 -25.31
CA ALA A 757 -0.21 5.99 -23.91
C ALA A 757 0.26 4.73 -23.14
N ILE A 758 -0.02 3.53 -23.65
CA ILE A 758 0.18 2.26 -22.94
C ILE A 758 1.05 1.33 -23.80
N GLU A 759 2.03 0.68 -23.18
CA GLU A 759 2.83 -0.39 -23.80
C GLU A 759 2.15 -1.75 -23.67
N HIS A 760 2.28 -2.58 -24.70
CA HIS A 760 1.99 -3.99 -24.65
C HIS A 760 3.15 -4.73 -23.97
N PRO A 761 2.87 -5.60 -22.98
CA PRO A 761 3.94 -6.35 -22.32
C PRO A 761 4.63 -7.30 -23.30
N ALA A 762 5.96 -7.35 -23.25
CA ALA A 762 6.73 -8.33 -24.00
C ALA A 762 6.44 -9.76 -23.49
N PRO A 763 6.42 -10.77 -24.38
CA PRO A 763 6.15 -12.17 -24.03
C PRO A 763 7.21 -12.83 -23.13
#